data_AF-A0A085TXK9-F1
#
_entry.id   AF-A0A085TXK9-F1
#
_cell.length_a   1.000
_cell.length_b   1.000
_cell.length_c   1.000
_cell.angle_alpha   90.00
_cell.angle_beta   90.00
_cell.angle_gamma   90.00
#
_symmetry.space_group_name_H-M   'P 1'
#
loop_
_entity.id
_entity.type
_entity.pdbx_description
1 polymer ?
#
loop_
_entity_poly.entity_id
_entity_poly.type
_entity_poly.pdbx_seq_one_letter_code
_entity_poly.pdbx_strand_id
1 'polypeptide(L)'
;MSTTTIEARRGHSLKRRLLAGMAAAFLLLLLLISLLLWNYAKAASNRTYDLLLAGAALSVLERVSYNSRGPTVDLPQSAMDILALAPDDRVVYRVFSPSYGELTGTPELPKPKDLKPSVDPVFYDAKLDEGFRFVYQGRQITSTNGREWVFVQVGQTLNARKSQRDTLFLYGMAGLGGVSLIGLAFVWLAIRTALAPLRAIAETLHARTPRDLSPIEGDPPLEISDLFRAINSFIAQLGRSRALTESFIADVAHQTRTSLSALQGQLELAADAKEPERMRDRVGRAERQAERTVQLTNQLLANAMVIHRSDETHLEPMDLRRLVRDTLAELLRERRLRNVVISLEEANLPSGSAPIRGDAISIREALRNLIDNAVRHGGPDNSILIELDADAETVWLAVSDAGPGIAPADRARAIERFTSINRKTAGSGLGLAIVRSVAEGHGARLELGDSALGGLRATIAFPRLLTCILLSFLMMLPAAPSSARDLVIHAATDPGAIQPLVDAFEAQNPGWNVIYREYQTVDLYQEVLNGKPGAPADVVISSAMDLQVDLVNRGLARKLWIPDTLLPPGWARWRSELFGFTWEPAAIIYDKRVLSEKDLPTSHPDLVAFIRKNEAKLRGKIGGYDLRRSGIGYLFATQDTIQSVQAQRLTEVLGRAGARSYCCTSEMLDGIASGELSMALNVIGSYALKRGPDAANDNIGVHFLEDYNLVMSRTALVPKTAPEPEMAEKFVTFLLSVDGQAIIAEKTPLIPLHPERGGLIAQGDLPLSGNPSFLPIRLGPGLLTFLDKIKRDAFLHSWISSFGDDGYNP
;
A
#
# COMPACT_ATOMS: atom_id res chain seq x y z
N MET A 1 36.14 34.82 -33.91
CA MET A 1 35.29 34.90 -32.72
C MET A 1 34.58 33.59 -32.68
N SER A 2 35.30 32.53 -32.43
CA SER A 2 34.85 31.19 -32.72
C SER A 2 35.12 30.43 -31.40
N THR A 3 34.01 30.07 -30.74
CA THR A 3 33.81 29.41 -29.43
C THR A 3 33.72 27.87 -29.45
N THR A 4 34.89 27.23 -29.43
CA THR A 4 35.29 26.00 -28.73
C THR A 4 34.23 25.18 -28.05
N THR A 5 33.14 24.73 -28.67
CA THR A 5 32.12 23.94 -27.94
C THR A 5 32.60 22.51 -27.83
N ILE A 6 33.48 22.29 -26.85
CA ILE A 6 33.82 20.97 -26.31
C ILE A 6 32.50 20.30 -25.92
N GLU A 7 32.12 19.25 -26.64
CA GLU A 7 30.95 18.43 -26.28
C GLU A 7 31.12 17.86 -24.87
N ALA A 8 30.34 18.40 -23.95
CA ALA A 8 30.22 17.89 -22.61
C ALA A 8 29.56 16.50 -22.66
N ARG A 9 30.37 15.43 -22.57
CA ARG A 9 29.91 14.12 -22.07
C ARG A 9 29.01 14.40 -20.87
N ARG A 10 27.77 13.92 -20.86
CA ARG A 10 26.83 14.09 -19.72
C ARG A 10 27.54 13.70 -18.42
N GLY A 11 28.05 14.72 -17.71
CA GLY A 11 28.86 14.53 -16.52
C GLY A 11 28.01 13.93 -15.41
N HIS A 12 28.56 12.95 -14.69
CA HIS A 12 27.90 12.39 -13.52
C HIS A 12 27.74 13.49 -12.45
N SER A 13 26.52 13.73 -11.97
CA SER A 13 26.29 14.69 -10.88
C SER A 13 26.87 14.14 -9.57
N LEU A 14 27.94 14.75 -9.07
CA LEU A 14 28.55 14.41 -7.77
C LEU A 14 27.50 14.42 -6.64
N LYS A 15 26.55 15.39 -6.70
CA LYS A 15 25.39 15.47 -5.81
C LYS A 15 24.53 14.21 -5.87
N ARG A 16 24.18 13.71 -7.06
CA ARG A 16 23.37 12.49 -7.20
C ARG A 16 24.13 11.25 -6.71
N ARG A 17 25.44 11.16 -6.96
CA ARG A 17 26.26 10.03 -6.50
C ARG A 17 26.39 10.00 -4.98
N LEU A 18 26.66 11.14 -4.33
CA LEU A 18 26.71 11.23 -2.87
C LEU A 18 25.35 10.94 -2.23
N LEU A 19 24.27 11.54 -2.76
CA LEU A 19 22.92 11.25 -2.28
C LEU A 19 22.54 9.78 -2.46
N ALA A 20 22.87 9.16 -3.60
CA ALA A 20 22.59 7.74 -3.83
C ALA A 20 23.38 6.82 -2.89
N GLY A 21 24.67 7.10 -2.66
CA GLY A 21 25.50 6.31 -1.74
C GLY A 21 25.02 6.43 -0.29
N MET A 22 24.71 7.64 0.16
CA MET A 22 24.17 7.85 1.51
C MET A 22 22.77 7.25 1.65
N ALA A 23 21.90 7.37 0.65
CA ALA A 23 20.60 6.72 0.65
C ALA A 23 20.70 5.19 0.70
N ALA A 24 21.66 4.59 0.00
CA ALA A 24 21.90 3.15 0.05
C ALA A 24 22.38 2.68 1.44
N ALA A 25 23.33 3.40 2.04
CA ALA A 25 23.78 3.13 3.42
C ALA A 25 22.63 3.28 4.43
N PHE A 26 21.81 4.31 4.24
CA PHE A 26 20.64 4.57 5.07
C PHE A 26 19.58 3.47 4.93
N LEU A 27 19.34 2.98 3.72
CA LEU A 27 18.42 1.86 3.45
C LEU A 27 18.91 0.56 4.11
N LEU A 28 20.21 0.29 4.08
CA LEU A 28 20.79 -0.89 4.75
C LEU A 28 20.63 -0.80 6.28
N LEU A 29 20.88 0.37 6.86
CA LEU A 29 20.65 0.62 8.29
C LEU A 29 19.16 0.47 8.65
N LEU A 30 18.26 1.02 7.83
CA LEU A 30 16.81 0.87 7.98
C LEU A 30 16.38 -0.60 8.00
N LEU A 31 16.93 -1.41 7.09
CA LEU A 31 16.64 -2.84 7.00
C LEU A 31 17.09 -3.58 8.26
N LEU A 32 18.29 -3.26 8.78
CA LEU A 32 18.80 -3.82 10.03
C LEU A 32 17.92 -3.46 11.23
N ILE A 33 17.56 -2.18 11.38
CA ILE A 33 16.71 -1.70 12.48
C ILE A 33 15.31 -2.31 12.36
N SER A 34 14.76 -2.43 11.15
CA SER A 34 13.46 -3.07 10.91
C SER A 34 13.47 -4.53 11.37
N LEU A 35 14.53 -5.29 11.08
CA LEU A 35 14.68 -6.67 11.56
C LEU A 35 14.75 -6.77 13.09
N LEU A 36 15.50 -5.86 13.73
CA LEU A 36 15.58 -5.78 15.20
C LEU A 36 14.22 -5.45 15.82
N LEU A 37 13.52 -4.47 15.25
CA LEU A 37 12.19 -4.05 15.69
C LEU A 37 11.17 -5.18 15.57
N TRP A 38 11.20 -5.94 14.46
CA TRP A 38 10.35 -7.11 14.28
C TRP A 38 10.58 -8.17 15.37
N ASN A 39 11.84 -8.49 15.65
CA ASN A 39 12.19 -9.46 16.69
C ASN A 39 11.79 -8.99 18.08
N TYR A 40 11.99 -7.70 18.39
CA TYR A 40 11.54 -7.09 19.63
C TYR A 40 10.01 -7.15 19.78
N ALA A 41 9.27 -6.73 18.76
CA ALA A 41 7.80 -6.76 18.76
C ALA A 41 7.27 -8.18 18.95
N LYS A 42 7.88 -9.17 18.30
CA LYS A 42 7.53 -10.59 18.45
C LYS A 42 7.79 -11.09 19.87
N ALA A 43 8.97 -10.81 20.43
CA ALA A 43 9.34 -11.26 21.78
C ALA A 43 8.49 -10.58 22.87
N ALA A 44 8.26 -9.27 22.76
CA ALA A 44 7.45 -8.50 23.69
C ALA A 44 5.99 -9.00 23.70
N SER A 45 5.41 -9.25 22.53
CA SER A 45 4.05 -9.77 22.43
C SER A 45 3.96 -11.20 22.99
N ASN A 46 4.89 -12.10 22.61
CA ASN A 46 4.91 -13.46 23.16
C ASN A 46 4.99 -13.46 24.69
N ARG A 47 5.88 -12.65 25.28
CA ARG A 47 6.01 -12.57 26.74
C ARG A 47 4.72 -12.10 27.41
N THR A 48 4.05 -11.11 26.83
CA THR A 48 2.80 -10.55 27.39
C THR A 48 1.69 -11.60 27.43
N TYR A 49 1.45 -12.31 26.33
CA TYR A 49 0.38 -13.30 26.26
C TYR A 49 0.76 -14.64 26.90
N ASP A 50 2.04 -15.00 26.96
CA ASP A 50 2.50 -16.19 27.70
C ASP A 50 2.26 -16.02 29.22
N LEU A 51 2.37 -14.79 29.76
CA LEU A 51 2.00 -14.51 31.16
C LEU A 51 0.50 -14.72 31.44
N LEU A 52 -0.38 -14.36 30.49
CA LEU A 52 -1.82 -14.62 30.62
C LEU A 52 -2.12 -16.12 30.66
N LEU A 53 -1.51 -16.88 29.74
CA LEU A 53 -1.63 -18.33 29.71
C LEU A 53 -1.16 -18.97 31.02
N ALA A 54 0.02 -18.58 31.52
CA ALA A 54 0.54 -19.10 32.79
C ALA A 54 -0.34 -18.72 33.98
N GLY A 55 -0.84 -17.48 34.06
CA GLY A 55 -1.75 -17.05 35.12
C GLY A 55 -3.07 -17.83 35.13
N ALA A 56 -3.63 -18.09 33.94
CA ALA A 56 -4.83 -18.92 33.81
C ALA A 56 -4.55 -20.38 34.21
N ALA A 57 -3.47 -20.98 33.72
CA ALA A 57 -3.10 -22.36 34.07
C ALA A 57 -2.86 -22.53 35.58
N LEU A 58 -2.16 -21.57 36.22
CA LEU A 58 -1.95 -21.55 37.66
C LEU A 58 -3.28 -21.44 38.43
N SER A 59 -4.18 -20.56 37.99
CA SER A 59 -5.51 -20.40 38.62
C SER A 59 -6.29 -21.71 38.61
N VAL A 60 -6.24 -22.48 37.50
CA VAL A 60 -6.86 -23.80 37.42
C VAL A 60 -6.18 -24.79 38.38
N LEU A 61 -4.83 -24.84 38.41
CA LEU A 61 -4.05 -25.72 39.28
C LEU A 61 -4.26 -25.44 40.78
N GLU A 62 -4.58 -24.21 41.17
CA GLU A 62 -4.91 -23.84 42.55
C GLU A 62 -6.26 -24.38 43.02
N ARG A 63 -7.18 -24.68 42.08
CA ARG A 63 -8.51 -25.25 42.36
C ARG A 63 -8.59 -26.76 42.15
N VAL A 64 -7.45 -27.40 41.92
CA VAL A 64 -7.35 -28.86 41.94
C VAL A 64 -7.45 -29.34 43.39
N SER A 65 -8.36 -30.26 43.63
CA SER A 65 -8.56 -30.91 44.93
C SER A 65 -8.68 -32.43 44.73
N TYR A 66 -8.75 -33.18 45.83
CA TYR A 66 -8.89 -34.63 45.80
C TYR A 66 -10.18 -35.04 46.53
N ASN A 67 -11.01 -35.85 45.91
CA ASN A 67 -12.24 -36.40 46.50
C ASN A 67 -12.21 -37.94 46.49
N SER A 68 -13.30 -38.58 46.93
CA SER A 68 -13.41 -40.05 46.99
C SER A 68 -13.28 -40.78 45.64
N ARG A 69 -13.45 -40.07 44.51
CA ARG A 69 -13.34 -40.59 43.14
C ARG A 69 -12.01 -40.26 42.47
N GLY A 70 -11.09 -39.56 43.16
CA GLY A 70 -9.79 -39.16 42.65
C GLY A 70 -9.59 -37.63 42.59
N PRO A 71 -8.60 -37.14 41.83
CA PRO A 71 -8.41 -35.72 41.59
C PRO A 71 -9.61 -35.11 40.86
N THR A 72 -10.03 -33.93 41.30
CA THR A 72 -11.07 -33.13 40.67
C THR A 72 -10.63 -31.68 40.59
N VAL A 73 -11.24 -30.90 39.72
CA VAL A 73 -10.97 -29.47 39.58
C VAL A 73 -12.29 -28.70 39.58
N ASP A 74 -12.35 -27.61 40.33
CA ASP A 74 -13.40 -26.60 40.16
C ASP A 74 -12.85 -25.50 39.27
N LEU A 75 -13.20 -25.51 37.99
CA LEU A 75 -12.68 -24.56 37.01
C LEU A 75 -13.05 -23.12 37.44
N PRO A 76 -12.08 -22.28 37.83
CA PRO A 76 -12.40 -20.95 38.35
C PRO A 76 -12.73 -19.98 37.23
N GLN A 77 -13.71 -19.11 37.48
CA GLN A 77 -14.08 -18.02 36.57
C GLN A 77 -12.88 -17.12 36.25
N SER A 78 -12.02 -16.87 37.24
CA SER A 78 -10.82 -16.03 37.09
C SER A 78 -9.86 -16.54 36.01
N ALA A 79 -9.76 -17.86 35.79
CA ALA A 79 -8.89 -18.39 34.74
C ALA A 79 -9.42 -17.98 33.36
N MET A 80 -10.73 -18.05 33.14
CA MET A 80 -11.36 -17.64 31.89
C MET A 80 -11.35 -16.11 31.71
N ASP A 81 -11.51 -15.35 32.78
CA ASP A 81 -11.42 -13.89 32.74
C ASP A 81 -10.00 -13.41 32.37
N ILE A 82 -8.95 -14.10 32.85
CA ILE A 82 -7.56 -13.83 32.43
C ILE A 82 -7.40 -14.10 30.93
N LEU A 83 -7.94 -15.21 30.42
CA LEU A 83 -7.86 -15.55 29.00
C LEU A 83 -8.68 -14.58 28.13
N ALA A 84 -9.77 -14.01 28.67
CA ALA A 84 -10.60 -13.02 28.01
C ALA A 84 -9.88 -11.67 27.77
N LEU A 85 -8.73 -11.42 28.43
CA LEU A 85 -7.88 -10.25 28.18
C LEU A 85 -7.23 -10.26 26.78
N ALA A 86 -7.34 -11.37 26.05
CA ALA A 86 -6.99 -11.51 24.65
C ALA A 86 -8.28 -11.69 23.82
N PRO A 87 -9.00 -10.58 23.52
CA PRO A 87 -10.40 -10.62 23.10
C PRO A 87 -10.64 -11.29 21.74
N ASP A 88 -9.61 -11.36 20.89
CA ASP A 88 -9.68 -11.92 19.52
C ASP A 88 -9.37 -13.42 19.45
N ASP A 89 -8.95 -14.02 20.56
CA ASP A 89 -8.43 -15.38 20.57
C ASP A 89 -9.40 -16.42 21.13
N ARG A 90 -9.33 -17.63 20.56
CA ARG A 90 -10.02 -18.83 21.07
C ARG A 90 -9.21 -19.45 22.18
N VAL A 91 -9.91 -20.11 23.09
CA VAL A 91 -9.31 -20.79 24.21
C VAL A 91 -9.64 -22.27 24.16
N VAL A 92 -8.64 -23.09 24.40
CA VAL A 92 -8.81 -24.52 24.63
C VAL A 92 -8.07 -24.88 25.90
N TYR A 93 -8.60 -25.80 26.68
CA TYR A 93 -7.90 -26.26 27.87
C TYR A 93 -8.11 -27.74 28.05
N ARG A 94 -7.21 -28.35 28.83
CA ARG A 94 -7.28 -29.74 29.22
C ARG A 94 -6.68 -29.88 30.60
N VAL A 95 -7.42 -30.53 31.49
CA VAL A 95 -6.94 -30.89 32.83
C VAL A 95 -6.90 -32.41 32.91
N PHE A 96 -5.72 -32.97 33.22
CA PHE A 96 -5.54 -34.42 33.21
C PHE A 96 -4.53 -34.87 34.26
N SER A 97 -4.65 -36.13 34.67
CA SER A 97 -3.69 -36.80 35.56
C SER A 97 -3.17 -38.07 34.87
N PRO A 98 -1.86 -38.39 34.96
CA PRO A 98 -1.33 -39.64 34.40
C PRO A 98 -2.03 -40.90 34.92
N SER A 99 -2.51 -40.87 36.18
CA SER A 99 -3.14 -42.03 36.83
C SER A 99 -4.64 -42.15 36.52
N TYR A 100 -5.33 -41.03 36.28
CA TYR A 100 -6.79 -41.00 36.11
C TYR A 100 -7.23 -40.62 34.69
N GLY A 101 -6.27 -40.36 33.79
CA GLY A 101 -6.56 -39.87 32.46
C GLY A 101 -7.07 -38.43 32.49
N GLU A 102 -8.03 -38.14 31.62
CA GLU A 102 -8.58 -36.80 31.48
C GLU A 102 -9.62 -36.51 32.56
N LEU A 103 -9.46 -35.38 33.25
CA LEU A 103 -10.43 -34.91 34.23
C LEU A 103 -11.52 -34.09 33.52
N THR A 104 -11.12 -33.06 32.78
CA THR A 104 -12.05 -32.21 32.02
C THR A 104 -11.33 -31.39 30.93
N GLY A 105 -12.11 -30.76 30.05
CA GLY A 105 -11.65 -29.95 28.92
C GLY A 105 -11.71 -30.66 27.57
N THR A 106 -10.90 -30.20 26.62
CA THR A 106 -10.78 -30.77 25.28
C THR A 106 -9.81 -31.95 25.29
N PRO A 107 -10.24 -33.13 24.83
CA PRO A 107 -9.36 -34.29 24.80
C PRO A 107 -8.26 -34.18 23.75
N GLU A 108 -7.17 -34.88 24.01
CA GLU A 108 -6.07 -35.10 23.05
C GLU A 108 -5.42 -33.83 22.45
N LEU A 109 -5.38 -32.73 23.21
CA LEU A 109 -4.67 -31.52 22.77
C LEU A 109 -3.19 -31.82 22.41
N PRO A 110 -2.66 -31.19 21.34
CA PRO A 110 -1.33 -31.50 20.83
C PRO A 110 -0.26 -31.16 21.87
N LYS A 111 0.68 -32.08 22.09
CA LYS A 111 1.81 -31.90 23.01
C LYS A 111 3.13 -32.35 22.36
N PRO A 112 4.27 -31.66 22.62
CA PRO A 112 5.58 -32.13 22.20
C PRO A 112 5.90 -33.52 22.80
N LYS A 113 6.54 -34.41 22.02
CA LYS A 113 6.86 -35.78 22.46
C LYS A 113 7.79 -35.82 23.67
N ASP A 114 8.69 -34.85 23.78
CA ASP A 114 9.72 -34.78 24.83
C ASP A 114 9.29 -33.92 26.04
N LEU A 115 8.01 -33.57 26.15
CA LEU A 115 7.52 -32.72 27.22
C LEU A 115 7.57 -33.45 28.56
N LYS A 116 8.45 -33.00 29.46
CA LYS A 116 8.61 -33.55 30.81
C LYS A 116 7.61 -32.92 31.79
N PRO A 117 7.20 -33.63 32.85
CA PRO A 117 6.52 -33.04 34.00
C PRO A 117 7.28 -31.81 34.53
N SER A 118 6.58 -30.68 34.65
CA SER A 118 7.17 -29.41 35.10
C SER A 118 6.19 -28.67 36.00
N VAL A 119 6.71 -28.11 37.10
CA VAL A 119 5.96 -27.15 37.95
C VAL A 119 5.97 -25.76 37.32
N ASP A 120 7.04 -25.41 36.61
CA ASP A 120 7.15 -24.16 35.87
C ASP A 120 6.39 -24.24 34.54
N PRO A 121 5.79 -23.14 34.07
CA PRO A 121 5.05 -23.11 32.82
C PRO A 121 5.98 -23.34 31.63
N VAL A 122 5.64 -24.32 30.78
CA VAL A 122 6.34 -24.62 29.53
C VAL A 122 5.48 -24.19 28.36
N PHE A 123 6.00 -23.28 27.53
CA PHE A 123 5.27 -22.73 26.40
C PHE A 123 5.72 -23.33 25.07
N TYR A 124 4.77 -23.62 24.19
CA TYR A 124 5.05 -24.15 22.86
C TYR A 124 3.95 -23.79 21.86
N ASP A 125 4.31 -23.83 20.57
CA ASP A 125 3.35 -23.62 19.49
C ASP A 125 2.91 -24.98 18.95
N ALA A 126 1.63 -25.14 18.68
CA ALA A 126 1.09 -26.31 18.00
C ALA A 126 -0.12 -25.92 17.14
N LYS A 127 -0.46 -26.78 16.19
CA LYS A 127 -1.59 -26.56 15.28
C LYS A 127 -2.72 -27.52 15.61
N LEU A 128 -3.94 -27.00 15.75
CA LEU A 128 -5.19 -27.76 15.70
C LEU A 128 -5.78 -27.54 14.30
N ASP A 129 -6.89 -26.84 14.20
CA ASP A 129 -7.43 -26.27 12.96
C ASP A 129 -6.65 -25.00 12.53
N GLU A 130 -6.25 -24.19 13.51
CA GLU A 130 -5.38 -23.04 13.33
C GLU A 130 -4.16 -23.10 14.29
N GLY A 131 -3.31 -22.07 14.23
CA GLY A 131 -2.13 -21.99 15.10
C GLY A 131 -2.50 -21.56 16.51
N PHE A 132 -2.02 -22.31 17.51
CA PHE A 132 -2.20 -22.03 18.92
C PHE A 132 -0.85 -21.94 19.64
N ARG A 133 -0.79 -21.07 20.65
CA ARG A 133 0.23 -21.08 21.70
C ARG A 133 -0.35 -21.80 22.90
N PHE A 134 0.37 -22.81 23.38
CA PHE A 134 0.01 -23.55 24.58
C PHE A 134 0.96 -23.23 25.73
N VAL A 135 0.43 -23.29 26.94
CA VAL A 135 1.17 -23.51 28.18
C VAL A 135 0.87 -24.91 28.70
N TYR A 136 1.88 -25.56 29.24
CA TYR A 136 1.77 -26.81 29.99
C TYR A 136 2.39 -26.61 31.37
N GLN A 137 1.62 -26.90 32.40
CA GLN A 137 2.05 -26.75 33.79
C GLN A 137 1.42 -27.84 34.65
N GLY A 138 2.16 -28.35 35.64
CA GLY A 138 1.69 -29.39 36.55
C GLY A 138 1.88 -29.04 38.01
N ARG A 139 1.08 -29.68 38.86
CA ARG A 139 1.22 -29.63 40.31
C ARG A 139 1.14 -31.03 40.88
N GLN A 140 1.91 -31.29 41.93
CA GLN A 140 1.73 -32.48 42.75
C GLN A 140 0.67 -32.23 43.82
N ILE A 141 -0.29 -33.13 43.92
CA ILE A 141 -1.28 -33.17 45.00
C ILE A 141 -1.03 -34.41 45.87
N THR A 142 -1.37 -34.30 47.15
CA THR A 142 -1.32 -35.45 48.06
C THR A 142 -2.63 -36.20 47.95
N SER A 143 -2.54 -37.47 47.58
CA SER A 143 -3.62 -38.47 47.48
C SER A 143 -3.46 -39.51 48.59
N THR A 144 -4.49 -40.32 48.82
CA THR A 144 -4.43 -41.48 49.71
C THR A 144 -3.37 -42.50 49.27
N ASN A 145 -3.02 -42.52 47.98
CA ASN A 145 -2.06 -43.45 47.39
C ASN A 145 -0.66 -42.84 47.19
N GLY A 146 -0.40 -41.63 47.71
CA GLY A 146 0.88 -40.94 47.60
C GLY A 146 0.77 -39.59 46.89
N ARG A 147 1.86 -39.11 46.27
CA ARG A 147 1.85 -37.86 45.49
C ARG A 147 1.47 -38.14 44.05
N GLU A 148 0.46 -37.45 43.56
CA GLU A 148 -0.05 -37.57 42.20
C GLU A 148 0.15 -36.27 41.43
N TRP A 149 0.47 -36.39 40.14
CA TRP A 149 0.54 -35.23 39.26
C TRP A 149 -0.82 -34.91 38.66
N VAL A 150 -1.16 -33.63 38.64
CA VAL A 150 -2.24 -33.08 37.82
C VAL A 150 -1.64 -32.02 36.93
N PHE A 151 -1.96 -32.08 35.64
CA PHE A 151 -1.48 -31.16 34.62
C PHE A 151 -2.63 -30.35 34.05
N VAL A 152 -2.32 -29.10 33.76
CA VAL A 152 -3.17 -28.19 33.01
C VAL A 152 -2.44 -27.80 31.75
N GLN A 153 -3.14 -27.94 30.63
CA GLN A 153 -2.73 -27.44 29.34
C GLN A 153 -3.75 -26.39 28.91
N VAL A 154 -3.30 -25.16 28.64
CA VAL A 154 -4.17 -24.09 28.13
C VAL A 154 -3.58 -23.59 26.82
N GLY A 155 -4.41 -23.54 25.79
CA GLY A 155 -4.07 -23.06 24.46
C GLY A 155 -4.86 -21.82 24.10
N GLN A 156 -4.20 -20.88 23.44
CA GLN A 156 -4.82 -19.70 22.87
C GLN A 156 -4.39 -19.52 21.42
N THR A 157 -5.29 -19.05 20.54
CA THR A 157 -4.91 -18.73 19.15
C THR A 157 -3.88 -17.61 19.09
N LEU A 158 -3.31 -17.38 17.91
CA LEU A 158 -2.21 -16.41 17.74
C LEU A 158 -2.68 -15.03 17.27
N ASN A 159 -3.99 -14.73 17.24
CA ASN A 159 -4.53 -13.52 16.62
C ASN A 159 -4.19 -12.28 17.43
N ALA A 160 -4.48 -12.27 18.73
CA ALA A 160 -4.27 -11.08 19.57
C ALA A 160 -2.77 -10.73 19.65
N ARG A 161 -1.90 -11.76 19.77
CA ARG A 161 -0.44 -11.56 19.78
C ARG A 161 0.14 -11.12 18.43
N LYS A 162 -0.37 -11.64 17.30
CA LYS A 162 0.06 -11.17 15.98
C LYS A 162 -0.37 -9.73 15.74
N SER A 163 -1.61 -9.39 16.09
CA SER A 163 -2.13 -8.02 16.00
C SER A 163 -1.29 -7.04 16.82
N GLN A 164 -0.95 -7.39 18.07
CA GLN A 164 -0.10 -6.54 18.90
C GLN A 164 1.33 -6.41 18.36
N ARG A 165 1.94 -7.52 17.90
CA ARG A 165 3.25 -7.50 17.22
C ARG A 165 3.23 -6.56 16.02
N ASP A 166 2.23 -6.70 15.16
CA ASP A 166 2.14 -5.95 13.91
C ASP A 166 1.89 -4.45 14.19
N THR A 167 1.09 -4.13 15.21
CA THR A 167 0.87 -2.75 15.69
C THR A 167 2.16 -2.13 16.24
N LEU A 168 2.87 -2.84 17.13
CA LEU A 168 4.16 -2.37 17.68
C LEU A 168 5.19 -2.16 16.57
N PHE A 169 5.25 -3.08 15.60
CA PHE A 169 6.12 -2.98 14.44
C PHE A 169 5.76 -1.79 13.55
N LEU A 170 4.48 -1.59 13.23
CA LEU A 170 4.03 -0.51 12.36
C LEU A 170 4.28 0.87 12.98
N TYR A 171 3.98 1.06 14.27
CA TYR A 171 4.28 2.31 14.97
C TYR A 171 5.79 2.56 15.08
N GLY A 172 6.58 1.53 15.39
CA GLY A 172 8.04 1.65 15.39
C GLY A 172 8.58 1.99 13.99
N MET A 173 8.00 1.43 12.93
CA MET A 173 8.37 1.73 11.55
C MET A 173 7.96 3.14 11.11
N ALA A 174 6.78 3.61 11.51
CA ALA A 174 6.34 4.98 11.26
C ALA A 174 7.26 5.99 11.96
N GLY A 175 7.62 5.73 13.22
CA GLY A 175 8.60 6.53 13.96
C GLY A 175 9.97 6.54 13.29
N LEU A 176 10.46 5.36 12.88
CA LEU A 176 11.73 5.23 12.15
C LEU A 176 11.67 5.98 10.82
N GLY A 177 10.58 5.88 10.06
CA GLY A 177 10.36 6.60 8.81
C GLY A 177 10.38 8.12 9.01
N GLY A 178 9.75 8.63 10.07
CA GLY A 178 9.79 10.04 10.43
C GLY A 178 11.21 10.55 10.71
N VAL A 179 11.95 9.87 11.59
CA VAL A 179 13.36 10.21 11.89
C VAL A 179 14.24 10.12 10.64
N SER A 180 13.95 9.17 9.77
CA SER A 180 14.67 8.95 8.52
C SER A 180 14.49 10.06 7.50
N LEU A 181 13.26 10.55 7.34
CA LEU A 181 12.96 11.69 6.48
C LEU A 181 13.68 12.95 6.98
N ILE A 182 13.72 13.17 8.30
CA ILE A 182 14.46 14.27 8.92
C ILE A 182 15.97 14.11 8.65
N GLY A 183 16.53 12.92 8.85
CA GLY A 183 17.93 12.63 8.57
C GLY A 183 18.31 12.85 7.10
N LEU A 184 17.48 12.38 6.15
CA LEU A 184 17.69 12.59 4.72
C LEU A 184 17.55 14.07 4.32
N ALA A 185 16.61 14.82 4.92
CA ALA A 185 16.48 16.26 4.70
C ALA A 185 17.74 17.00 5.20
N PHE A 186 18.27 16.61 6.37
CA PHE A 186 19.52 17.16 6.90
C PHE A 186 20.71 16.86 5.99
N VAL A 187 20.85 15.63 5.52
CA VAL A 187 21.89 15.23 4.56
C VAL A 187 21.77 16.02 3.25
N TRP A 188 20.56 16.15 2.71
CA TRP A 188 20.31 16.92 1.50
C TRP A 188 20.65 18.40 1.68
N LEU A 189 20.28 18.98 2.82
CA LEU A 189 20.61 20.36 3.17
C LEU A 189 22.13 20.52 3.29
N ALA A 190 22.80 19.67 4.05
CA ALA A 190 24.25 19.67 4.25
C ALA A 190 25.02 19.59 2.92
N ILE A 191 24.64 18.67 2.03
CA ILE A 191 25.23 18.57 0.68
C ILE A 191 24.94 19.83 -0.14
N ARG A 192 23.73 20.41 -0.03
CA ARG A 192 23.38 21.65 -0.74
C ARG A 192 24.22 22.84 -0.26
N THR A 193 24.41 23.00 1.05
CA THR A 193 25.25 24.08 1.62
C THR A 193 26.72 23.87 1.29
N ALA A 194 27.23 22.65 1.45
CA ALA A 194 28.64 22.33 1.17
C ALA A 194 29.03 22.57 -0.31
N LEU A 195 28.10 22.33 -1.25
CA LEU A 195 28.33 22.55 -2.68
C LEU A 195 27.94 23.95 -3.17
N ALA A 196 27.44 24.84 -2.30
CA ALA A 196 27.03 26.19 -2.70
C ALA A 196 28.19 27.06 -3.20
N PRO A 197 29.38 27.10 -2.56
CA PRO A 197 30.52 27.90 -3.03
C PRO A 197 30.95 27.52 -4.46
N LEU A 198 30.94 26.23 -4.79
CA LEU A 198 31.25 25.73 -6.13
C LEU A 198 30.25 26.23 -7.18
N ARG A 199 28.96 26.32 -6.84
CA ARG A 199 27.96 26.88 -7.76
C ARG A 199 28.13 28.37 -7.95
N ALA A 200 28.42 29.11 -6.87
CA ALA A 200 28.67 30.54 -6.96
C ALA A 200 29.85 30.85 -7.88
N ILE A 201 30.94 30.07 -7.79
CA ILE A 201 32.10 30.22 -8.70
C ILE A 201 31.71 29.91 -10.14
N ALA A 202 30.95 28.83 -10.38
CA ALA A 202 30.50 28.46 -11.72
C ALA A 202 29.57 29.51 -12.34
N GLU A 203 28.62 30.06 -11.58
CA GLU A 203 27.74 31.15 -12.00
C GLU A 203 28.54 32.43 -12.29
N THR A 204 29.52 32.77 -11.44
CA THR A 204 30.43 33.91 -11.67
C THR A 204 31.19 33.76 -12.99
N LEU A 205 31.66 32.56 -13.31
CA LEU A 205 32.34 32.26 -14.57
C LEU A 205 31.39 32.32 -15.77
N HIS A 206 30.15 31.83 -15.64
CA HIS A 206 29.14 31.87 -16.70
C HIS A 206 28.63 33.29 -17.00
N ALA A 207 28.55 34.15 -15.99
CA ALA A 207 28.06 35.53 -16.13
C ALA A 207 29.12 36.50 -16.69
N ARG A 208 30.39 36.10 -16.74
CA ARG A 208 31.47 36.94 -17.27
C ARG A 208 31.31 37.16 -18.77
N THR A 209 31.51 38.40 -19.18
CA THR A 209 31.55 38.72 -20.61
C THR A 209 32.80 38.14 -21.25
N PRO A 210 32.79 37.77 -22.55
CA PRO A 210 33.97 37.21 -23.24
C PRO A 210 35.22 38.11 -23.25
N ARG A 211 35.10 39.36 -22.78
CA ARG A 211 36.20 40.33 -22.70
C ARG A 211 36.71 40.56 -21.28
N ASP A 212 36.03 40.03 -20.27
CA ASP A 212 36.38 40.22 -18.86
C ASP A 212 37.37 39.15 -18.40
N LEU A 213 38.64 39.56 -18.27
CA LEU A 213 39.78 38.73 -17.87
C LEU A 213 40.30 39.11 -16.47
N SER A 214 39.46 39.76 -15.66
CA SER A 214 39.79 40.02 -14.26
C SER A 214 39.99 38.71 -13.48
N PRO A 215 40.84 38.65 -12.46
CA PRO A 215 40.93 37.46 -11.60
C PRO A 215 39.59 37.20 -10.89
N ILE A 216 39.33 35.96 -10.51
CA ILE A 216 38.20 35.60 -9.64
C ILE A 216 38.59 35.98 -8.21
N GLU A 217 37.78 36.83 -7.57
CA GLU A 217 37.97 37.30 -6.19
C GLU A 217 37.18 36.42 -5.20
N GLY A 218 37.76 36.13 -4.03
CA GLY A 218 37.14 35.36 -2.97
C GLY A 218 38.11 34.43 -2.24
N ASP A 219 37.68 33.90 -1.09
CA ASP A 219 38.43 32.92 -0.29
C ASP A 219 37.78 31.53 -0.44
N PRO A 220 38.30 30.65 -1.33
CA PRO A 220 37.71 29.34 -1.55
C PRO A 220 37.97 28.38 -0.38
N PRO A 221 37.05 27.43 -0.11
CA PRO A 221 37.32 26.30 0.79
C PRO A 221 38.60 25.55 0.42
N LEU A 222 39.26 24.95 1.41
CA LEU A 222 40.55 24.27 1.26
C LEU A 222 40.53 23.24 0.13
N GLU A 223 39.43 22.49 0.00
CA GLU A 223 39.25 21.42 -0.98
C GLU A 223 39.26 21.90 -2.44
N ILE A 224 38.97 23.18 -2.70
CA ILE A 224 38.91 23.74 -4.07
C ILE A 224 39.93 24.86 -4.32
N SER A 225 40.79 25.15 -3.35
CA SER A 225 41.81 26.20 -3.41
C SER A 225 42.78 26.03 -4.60
N ASP A 226 43.22 24.80 -4.88
CA ASP A 226 44.10 24.50 -6.01
C ASP A 226 43.42 24.71 -7.36
N LEU A 227 42.16 24.30 -7.48
CA LEU A 227 41.36 24.53 -8.68
C LEU A 227 41.16 26.03 -8.91
N PHE A 228 40.87 26.79 -7.85
CA PHE A 228 40.72 28.22 -7.91
C PHE A 228 41.98 28.92 -8.42
N ARG A 229 43.17 28.51 -7.92
CA ARG A 229 44.46 29.02 -8.41
C ARG A 229 44.71 28.65 -9.88
N ALA A 230 44.39 27.43 -10.29
CA ALA A 230 44.55 26.98 -11.66
C ALA A 230 43.70 27.80 -12.64
N ILE A 231 42.44 28.10 -12.29
CA ILE A 231 41.54 28.92 -13.12
C ILE A 231 42.10 30.34 -13.28
N ASN A 232 42.53 30.98 -12.19
CA ASN A 232 43.12 32.32 -12.25
C ASN A 232 44.40 32.37 -13.12
N SER A 233 45.25 31.34 -13.03
CA SER A 233 46.43 31.21 -13.90
C SER A 233 46.04 31.12 -15.39
N PHE A 234 45.00 30.34 -15.70
CA PHE A 234 44.48 30.21 -17.06
C PHE A 234 43.91 31.52 -17.61
N ILE A 235 43.12 32.25 -16.81
CA ILE A 235 42.61 33.59 -17.19
C ILE A 235 43.78 34.54 -17.52
N ALA A 236 44.83 34.53 -16.70
CA ALA A 236 46.03 35.33 -16.95
C ALA A 236 46.75 34.93 -18.25
N GLN A 237 46.81 33.63 -18.56
CA GLN A 237 47.39 33.14 -19.82
C GLN A 237 46.56 33.54 -21.04
N LEU A 238 45.23 33.44 -20.94
CA LEU A 238 44.31 33.85 -22.00
C LEU A 238 44.44 35.36 -22.31
N GLY A 239 44.58 36.18 -21.27
CA GLY A 239 44.85 37.61 -21.44
C GLY A 239 46.14 37.90 -22.21
N ARG A 240 47.22 37.16 -21.93
CA ARG A 240 48.46 37.26 -22.70
C ARG A 240 48.28 36.86 -24.17
N SER A 241 47.57 35.77 -24.44
CA SER A 241 47.31 35.29 -25.81
C SER A 241 46.48 36.28 -26.63
N ARG A 242 45.50 36.93 -26.00
CA ARG A 242 44.66 37.94 -26.66
C ARG A 242 45.48 39.18 -27.06
N ALA A 243 46.34 39.66 -26.16
CA ALA A 243 47.22 40.80 -26.45
C ALA A 243 48.13 40.54 -27.66
N LEU A 244 48.66 39.31 -27.80
CA LEU A 244 49.45 38.90 -28.97
C LEU A 244 48.63 38.93 -30.27
N THR A 245 47.36 38.53 -30.21
CA THR A 245 46.46 38.56 -31.39
C THR A 245 46.13 40.00 -31.79
N GLU A 246 45.86 40.88 -30.82
CA GLU A 246 45.62 42.31 -31.07
C GLU A 246 46.86 42.98 -31.69
N SER A 247 48.06 42.64 -31.22
CA SER A 247 49.34 43.07 -31.82
C SER A 247 49.51 42.59 -33.26
N PHE A 248 49.20 41.31 -33.54
CA PHE A 248 49.29 40.75 -34.89
C PHE A 248 48.36 41.47 -35.88
N ILE A 249 47.13 41.79 -35.48
CA ILE A 249 46.18 42.56 -36.33
C ILE A 249 46.75 43.94 -36.67
N ALA A 250 47.38 44.60 -35.69
CA ALA A 250 48.02 45.90 -35.92
C ALA A 250 49.18 45.81 -36.92
N ASP A 251 50.01 44.78 -36.82
CA ASP A 251 51.15 44.55 -37.74
C ASP A 251 50.68 44.25 -39.17
N VAL A 252 49.63 43.45 -39.32
CA VAL A 252 49.02 43.13 -40.62
C VAL A 252 48.45 44.38 -41.30
N ALA A 253 47.71 45.21 -40.53
CA ALA A 253 47.19 46.47 -41.03
C ALA A 253 48.31 47.41 -41.51
N HIS A 254 49.43 47.43 -40.78
CA HIS A 254 50.60 48.23 -41.15
C HIS A 254 51.25 47.76 -42.45
N GLN A 255 51.51 46.45 -42.60
CA GLN A 255 52.14 45.90 -43.80
C GLN A 255 51.27 46.08 -45.05
N THR A 256 49.94 45.94 -44.91
CA THR A 256 48.98 46.16 -45.99
C THR A 256 49.03 47.61 -46.48
N ARG A 257 48.99 48.58 -45.57
CA ARG A 257 49.08 50.01 -45.90
C ARG A 257 50.37 50.33 -46.64
N THR A 258 51.51 49.82 -46.17
CA THR A 258 52.82 50.04 -46.81
C THR A 258 52.86 49.50 -48.24
N SER A 259 52.31 48.29 -48.47
CA SER A 259 52.28 47.67 -49.80
C SER A 259 51.40 48.43 -50.80
N LEU A 260 50.27 48.98 -50.32
CA LEU A 260 49.35 49.80 -51.12
C LEU A 260 49.91 51.18 -51.44
N SER A 261 50.58 51.84 -50.48
CA SER A 261 51.26 53.12 -50.74
C SER A 261 52.37 52.99 -51.77
N ALA A 262 53.14 51.90 -51.74
CA ALA A 262 54.15 51.61 -52.75
C ALA A 262 53.55 51.40 -54.14
N LEU A 263 52.39 50.74 -54.23
CA LEU A 263 51.64 50.57 -55.48
C LEU A 263 51.14 51.92 -56.02
N GLN A 264 50.51 52.73 -55.17
CA GLN A 264 50.06 54.08 -55.51
C GLN A 264 51.21 54.93 -56.04
N GLY A 265 52.36 54.94 -55.36
CA GLY A 265 53.53 55.71 -55.79
C GLY A 265 54.08 55.25 -57.15
N GLN A 266 54.03 53.96 -57.50
CA GLN A 266 54.43 53.52 -58.85
C GLN A 266 53.44 53.97 -59.93
N LEU A 267 52.14 54.04 -59.63
CA LEU A 267 51.10 54.50 -60.55
C LEU A 267 51.17 56.02 -60.76
N GLU A 268 51.41 56.81 -59.71
CA GLU A 268 51.63 58.25 -59.80
C GLU A 268 52.88 58.58 -60.65
N LEU A 269 53.99 57.90 -60.38
CA LEU A 269 55.22 58.04 -61.19
C LEU A 269 55.05 57.58 -62.64
N ALA A 270 54.11 56.67 -62.91
CA ALA A 270 53.75 56.28 -64.28
C ALA A 270 52.94 57.37 -64.98
N ALA A 271 51.99 58.00 -64.28
CA ALA A 271 51.15 59.07 -64.82
C ALA A 271 51.96 60.32 -65.19
N ASP A 272 53.01 60.64 -64.42
CA ASP A 272 53.89 61.78 -64.68
C ASP A 272 54.99 61.51 -65.73
N ALA A 273 55.14 60.27 -66.20
CA ALA A 273 56.20 59.90 -67.12
C ALA A 273 55.90 60.35 -68.57
N LYS A 274 56.75 61.24 -69.12
CA LYS A 274 56.60 61.77 -70.49
C LYS A 274 57.07 60.82 -71.59
N GLU A 275 57.85 59.80 -71.25
CA GLU A 275 58.40 58.81 -72.19
C GLU A 275 57.63 57.48 -72.12
N PRO A 276 57.14 56.93 -73.26
CA PRO A 276 56.33 55.72 -73.29
C PRO A 276 57.01 54.49 -72.68
N GLU A 277 58.32 54.35 -72.82
CA GLU A 277 59.07 53.21 -72.28
C GLU A 277 59.17 53.26 -70.75
N ARG A 278 59.38 54.45 -70.16
CA ARG A 278 59.42 54.64 -68.70
C ARG A 278 58.04 54.44 -68.07
N MET A 279 56.96 54.87 -68.74
CA MET A 279 55.60 54.60 -68.29
C MET A 279 55.32 53.08 -68.27
N ARG A 280 55.71 52.34 -69.33
CA ARG A 280 55.54 50.88 -69.36
C ARG A 280 56.34 50.17 -68.26
N ASP A 281 57.57 50.57 -67.97
CA ASP A 281 58.35 49.98 -66.87
C ASP A 281 57.69 50.24 -65.50
N ARG A 282 57.15 51.46 -65.28
CA ARG A 282 56.45 51.81 -64.03
C ARG A 282 55.12 51.07 -63.87
N VAL A 283 54.32 50.95 -64.93
CA VAL A 283 53.09 50.15 -64.93
C VAL A 283 53.42 48.67 -64.68
N GLY A 284 54.45 48.13 -65.31
CA GLY A 284 54.90 46.75 -65.05
C GLY A 284 55.41 46.53 -63.62
N ARG A 285 55.98 47.55 -62.96
CA ARG A 285 56.33 47.50 -61.53
C ARG A 285 55.09 47.61 -60.63
N ALA A 286 54.11 48.43 -60.99
CA ALA A 286 52.84 48.53 -60.26
C ALA A 286 52.05 47.22 -60.35
N GLU A 287 52.04 46.56 -61.52
CA GLU A 287 51.43 45.24 -61.72
C GLU A 287 52.09 44.18 -60.83
N ARG A 288 53.43 44.08 -60.83
CA ARG A 288 54.14 43.17 -59.92
C ARG A 288 53.91 43.49 -58.44
N GLN A 289 53.76 44.77 -58.08
CA GLN A 289 53.41 45.16 -56.72
C GLN A 289 51.96 44.78 -56.38
N ALA A 290 51.03 44.87 -57.33
CA ALA A 290 49.65 44.44 -57.17
C ALA A 290 49.57 42.93 -56.97
N GLU A 291 50.29 42.15 -57.78
CA GLU A 291 50.40 40.70 -57.65
C GLU A 291 50.94 40.30 -56.27
N ARG A 292 51.97 40.99 -55.77
CA ARG A 292 52.52 40.77 -54.43
C ARG A 292 51.52 41.12 -53.32
N THR A 293 50.80 42.22 -53.44
CA THR A 293 49.75 42.60 -52.47
C THR A 293 48.60 41.61 -52.49
N VAL A 294 48.18 41.11 -53.67
CA VAL A 294 47.16 40.08 -53.82
C VAL A 294 47.63 38.76 -53.20
N GLN A 295 48.89 38.34 -53.44
CA GLN A 295 49.46 37.17 -52.78
C GLN A 295 49.53 37.32 -51.26
N LEU A 296 49.97 38.48 -50.75
CA LEU A 296 50.04 38.76 -49.31
C LEU A 296 48.64 38.76 -48.68
N THR A 297 47.66 39.39 -49.34
CA THR A 297 46.27 39.43 -48.87
C THR A 297 45.63 38.06 -48.88
N ASN A 298 45.90 37.24 -49.90
CA ASN A 298 45.46 35.85 -49.95
C ASN A 298 46.14 34.98 -48.89
N GLN A 299 47.42 35.22 -48.57
CA GLN A 299 48.13 34.56 -47.47
C GLN A 299 47.58 34.98 -46.09
N LEU A 300 47.17 36.24 -45.94
CA LEU A 300 46.57 36.77 -44.71
C LEU A 300 45.11 36.31 -44.52
N LEU A 301 44.30 36.29 -45.58
CA LEU A 301 42.93 35.75 -45.59
C LEU A 301 42.92 34.25 -45.33
N ALA A 302 43.88 33.52 -45.91
CA ALA A 302 44.17 32.13 -45.58
C ALA A 302 44.48 31.95 -44.09
N ASN A 303 45.23 32.85 -43.47
CA ASN A 303 45.55 32.76 -42.04
C ASN A 303 44.34 33.14 -41.16
N ALA A 304 43.53 34.12 -41.58
CA ALA A 304 42.37 34.61 -40.83
C ALA A 304 41.15 33.67 -40.88
N MET A 305 40.88 33.01 -42.01
CA MET A 305 39.80 32.02 -42.13
C MET A 305 40.02 30.79 -41.24
N VAL A 306 41.27 30.49 -40.90
CA VAL A 306 41.65 29.36 -40.04
C VAL A 306 41.48 29.66 -38.56
N ILE A 307 41.50 30.93 -38.16
CA ILE A 307 41.45 31.34 -36.75
C ILE A 307 40.01 31.63 -36.29
N HIS A 308 39.03 31.77 -37.19
CA HIS A 308 37.75 32.43 -36.84
C HIS A 308 36.44 31.76 -37.25
N ARG A 309 36.41 30.54 -37.81
CA ARG A 309 35.14 29.90 -38.20
C ARG A 309 34.96 28.43 -37.80
N SER A 310 35.79 27.92 -36.89
CA SER A 310 35.73 26.53 -36.41
C SER A 310 34.74 26.29 -35.27
N ASP A 311 33.89 27.27 -34.94
CA ASP A 311 33.27 27.22 -33.62
C ASP A 311 31.88 27.88 -33.46
N GLU A 312 31.18 28.18 -34.54
CA GLU A 312 29.74 28.57 -34.48
C GLU A 312 28.99 27.91 -35.64
N THR A 313 28.79 26.59 -35.57
CA THR A 313 27.96 25.86 -36.53
C THR A 313 26.54 25.71 -35.98
N HIS A 314 25.60 26.52 -36.49
CA HIS A 314 24.17 26.38 -36.20
C HIS A 314 23.57 25.29 -37.08
N LEU A 315 23.46 24.06 -36.56
CA LEU A 315 22.91 22.91 -37.29
C LEU A 315 21.39 22.79 -37.10
N GLU A 316 20.63 23.10 -38.14
CA GLU A 316 19.16 23.03 -38.16
C GLU A 316 18.67 21.77 -38.90
N PRO A 317 17.52 21.19 -38.52
CA PRO A 317 16.90 20.13 -39.29
C PRO A 317 16.59 20.61 -40.71
N MET A 318 17.17 19.97 -41.73
CA MET A 318 16.95 20.29 -43.13
C MET A 318 16.82 19.05 -43.99
N ASP A 319 16.12 19.20 -45.11
CA ASP A 319 16.02 18.17 -46.13
C ASP A 319 17.18 18.31 -47.13
N LEU A 320 18.15 17.39 -47.05
CA LEU A 320 19.33 17.40 -47.91
C LEU A 320 18.95 17.30 -49.40
N ARG A 321 17.89 16.55 -49.72
CA ARG A 321 17.38 16.38 -51.09
C ARG A 321 16.97 17.72 -51.70
N ARG A 322 16.26 18.53 -50.92
CA ARG A 322 15.80 19.85 -51.35
C ARG A 322 16.98 20.81 -51.58
N LEU A 323 17.96 20.83 -50.67
CA LEU A 323 19.12 21.69 -50.79
C LEU A 323 19.96 21.40 -52.04
N VAL A 324 20.18 20.13 -52.37
CA VAL A 324 20.95 19.74 -53.56
C VAL A 324 20.21 20.15 -54.84
N ARG A 325 18.89 19.92 -54.91
CA ARG A 325 18.06 20.33 -56.05
C ARG A 325 18.08 21.85 -56.27
N ASP A 326 17.91 22.63 -55.20
CA ASP A 326 17.93 24.09 -55.26
C ASP A 326 19.30 24.62 -55.73
N THR A 327 20.38 24.05 -55.21
CA THR A 327 21.75 24.42 -55.58
C THR A 327 22.06 24.08 -57.05
N LEU A 328 21.61 22.93 -57.53
CA LEU A 328 21.77 22.55 -58.94
C LEU A 328 20.96 23.45 -59.88
N ALA A 329 19.74 23.82 -59.51
CA ALA A 329 18.92 24.74 -60.28
C ALA A 329 19.55 26.15 -60.40
N GLU A 330 20.34 26.58 -59.41
CA GLU A 330 21.15 27.80 -59.49
C GLU A 330 22.34 27.63 -60.43
N LEU A 331 23.15 26.58 -60.24
CA LEU A 331 24.37 26.35 -61.02
C LEU A 331 24.09 26.13 -62.51
N LEU A 332 23.02 25.43 -62.89
CA LEU A 332 22.65 25.19 -64.29
C LEU A 332 22.37 26.48 -65.10
N ARG A 333 22.19 27.63 -64.44
CA ARG A 333 22.01 28.94 -65.11
C ARG A 333 23.34 29.60 -65.49
N GLU A 334 24.49 29.11 -65.01
CA GLU A 334 25.80 29.68 -65.31
C GLU A 334 26.31 29.30 -66.72
N ARG A 335 26.88 30.28 -67.46
CA ARG A 335 27.42 30.04 -68.83
C ARG A 335 28.51 28.96 -68.88
N ARG A 336 29.23 28.74 -67.78
CA ARG A 336 30.39 27.81 -67.66
C ARG A 336 29.99 26.34 -67.70
N LEU A 337 28.71 26.01 -67.48
CA LEU A 337 28.17 24.66 -67.40
C LEU A 337 27.44 24.20 -68.67
N ARG A 338 27.39 25.03 -69.73
CA ARG A 338 26.62 24.75 -70.96
C ARG A 338 27.09 23.53 -71.78
N ASN A 339 28.30 23.05 -71.53
CA ASN A 339 28.91 21.91 -72.23
C ASN A 339 29.22 20.74 -71.27
N VAL A 340 28.52 20.66 -70.14
CA VAL A 340 28.71 19.61 -69.10
C VAL A 340 27.40 18.84 -68.95
N VAL A 341 27.46 17.52 -69.00
CA VAL A 341 26.29 16.66 -68.74
C VAL A 341 26.22 16.40 -67.24
N ILE A 342 25.19 16.88 -66.56
CA ILE A 342 24.97 16.65 -65.12
C ILE A 342 23.78 15.71 -64.93
N SER A 343 24.01 14.60 -64.25
CA SER A 343 22.97 13.62 -63.88
C SER A 343 22.79 13.60 -62.36
N LEU A 344 21.54 13.55 -61.89
CA LEU A 344 21.18 13.42 -60.48
C LEU A 344 20.46 12.08 -60.27
N GLU A 345 21.03 11.22 -59.41
CA GLU A 345 20.45 9.94 -59.02
C GLU A 345 20.05 9.97 -57.54
N GLU A 346 18.84 9.48 -57.24
CA GLU A 346 18.27 9.45 -55.89
C GLU A 346 17.75 8.04 -55.57
N ALA A 347 18.30 7.37 -54.54
CA ALA A 347 17.94 6.00 -54.14
C ALA A 347 17.61 5.91 -52.63
N ASN A 348 16.81 4.91 -52.22
CA ASN A 348 16.42 4.56 -50.83
C ASN A 348 15.98 5.69 -49.87
N LEU A 349 15.61 6.86 -50.38
CA LEU A 349 15.08 7.97 -49.60
C LEU A 349 13.59 7.72 -49.26
N PRO A 350 13.15 7.89 -48.00
CA PRO A 350 11.74 7.74 -47.64
C PRO A 350 10.89 8.78 -48.38
N SER A 351 9.63 8.46 -48.65
CA SER A 351 8.70 9.29 -49.41
C SER A 351 8.42 10.63 -48.71
N GLY A 352 9.28 11.62 -48.95
CA GLY A 352 9.04 13.03 -48.63
C GLY A 352 10.10 13.79 -47.83
N SER A 353 11.19 13.18 -47.34
CA SER A 353 12.29 13.95 -46.71
C SER A 353 13.58 13.15 -46.51
N ALA A 354 14.73 13.79 -46.69
CA ALA A 354 16.06 13.30 -46.28
C ALA A 354 16.57 14.11 -45.07
N PRO A 355 15.97 13.95 -43.87
CA PRO A 355 16.22 14.85 -42.76
C PRO A 355 17.62 14.63 -42.17
N ILE A 356 18.46 15.65 -42.30
CA ILE A 356 19.76 15.77 -41.62
C ILE A 356 19.75 17.02 -40.73
N ARG A 357 20.70 17.15 -39.81
CA ARG A 357 20.99 18.45 -39.18
C ARG A 357 22.16 19.11 -39.91
N GLY A 358 21.96 20.28 -40.47
CA GLY A 358 23.00 20.96 -41.25
C GLY A 358 22.91 22.47 -41.27
N ASP A 359 23.92 23.12 -41.83
CA ASP A 359 23.90 24.52 -42.25
C ASP A 359 23.83 24.58 -43.79
N ALA A 360 22.78 25.21 -44.30
CA ALA A 360 22.47 25.19 -45.73
C ALA A 360 23.52 25.94 -46.55
N ILE A 361 24.17 26.95 -45.97
CA ILE A 361 25.19 27.77 -46.63
C ILE A 361 26.49 26.97 -46.76
N SER A 362 26.94 26.34 -45.68
CA SER A 362 28.18 25.56 -45.67
C SER A 362 28.10 24.33 -46.57
N ILE A 363 27.00 23.58 -46.55
CA ILE A 363 26.81 22.41 -47.42
C ILE A 363 26.72 22.83 -48.89
N ARG A 364 26.08 23.97 -49.19
CA ARG A 364 26.03 24.55 -50.55
C ARG A 364 27.42 24.93 -51.06
N GLU A 365 28.24 25.55 -50.22
CA GLU A 365 29.62 25.91 -50.56
C GLU A 365 30.50 24.66 -50.79
N ALA A 366 30.33 23.60 -49.99
CA ALA A 366 31.02 22.33 -50.22
C ALA A 366 30.60 21.68 -51.55
N LEU A 367 29.30 21.64 -51.84
CA LEU A 367 28.76 21.12 -53.11
C LEU A 367 29.29 21.92 -54.31
N ARG A 368 29.34 23.25 -54.20
CA ARG A 368 29.90 24.12 -55.24
C ARG A 368 31.39 23.87 -55.45
N ASN A 369 32.18 23.73 -54.38
CA ASN A 369 33.61 23.42 -54.49
C ASN A 369 33.86 22.05 -55.14
N LEU A 370 33.03 21.05 -54.85
CA LEU A 370 33.10 19.74 -55.49
C LEU A 370 32.75 19.80 -56.99
N ILE A 371 31.68 20.51 -57.36
CA ILE A 371 31.28 20.68 -58.76
C ILE A 371 32.32 21.53 -59.52
N ASP A 372 32.82 22.62 -58.93
CA ASP A 372 33.85 23.45 -59.57
C ASP A 372 35.14 22.68 -59.83
N ASN A 373 35.52 21.79 -58.89
CA ASN A 373 36.65 20.88 -59.05
C ASN A 373 36.40 19.87 -60.18
N ALA A 374 35.22 19.23 -60.21
CA ALA A 374 34.81 18.31 -61.26
C ALA A 374 34.83 18.96 -62.65
N VAL A 375 34.30 20.19 -62.79
CA VAL A 375 34.30 20.91 -64.07
C VAL A 375 35.72 21.29 -64.52
N ARG A 376 36.59 21.67 -63.57
CA ARG A 376 37.97 22.11 -63.88
C ARG A 376 38.88 20.94 -64.30
N HIS A 377 38.63 19.75 -63.77
CA HIS A 377 39.48 18.58 -63.97
C HIS A 377 38.87 17.52 -64.90
N GLY A 378 37.61 17.69 -65.32
CA GLY A 378 36.95 16.83 -66.30
C GLY A 378 37.58 16.90 -67.70
N GLY A 379 37.53 15.77 -68.42
CA GLY A 379 38.01 15.64 -69.80
C GLY A 379 37.12 16.31 -70.87
N PRO A 380 37.36 16.05 -72.17
CA PRO A 380 36.60 16.64 -73.28
C PRO A 380 35.09 16.34 -73.24
N ASP A 381 34.72 15.16 -72.71
CA ASP A 381 33.34 14.74 -72.45
C ASP A 381 33.03 14.86 -70.95
N ASN A 382 32.80 16.10 -70.50
CA ASN A 382 32.68 16.39 -69.07
C ASN A 382 31.30 15.97 -68.52
N SER A 383 31.20 14.73 -68.05
CA SER A 383 30.03 14.20 -67.34
C SER A 383 30.24 14.21 -65.83
N ILE A 384 29.27 14.76 -65.09
CA ILE A 384 29.27 14.82 -63.63
C ILE A 384 28.02 14.10 -63.12
N LEU A 385 28.21 13.10 -62.27
CA LEU A 385 27.13 12.37 -61.61
C LEU A 385 27.04 12.80 -60.14
N ILE A 386 25.83 13.16 -59.71
CA ILE A 386 25.53 13.51 -58.32
C ILE A 386 24.55 12.48 -57.79
N GLU A 387 24.89 11.86 -56.66
CA GLU A 387 24.12 10.77 -56.06
C GLU A 387 23.68 11.15 -54.64
N LEU A 388 22.41 10.87 -54.33
CA LEU A 388 21.82 11.01 -53.00
C LEU A 388 21.18 9.68 -52.59
N ASP A 389 21.56 9.16 -51.44
CA ASP A 389 21.05 7.90 -50.93
C ASP A 389 21.02 7.90 -49.40
N ALA A 390 20.33 6.93 -48.80
CA ALA A 390 20.22 6.81 -47.35
C ALA A 390 20.10 5.36 -46.88
N ASP A 391 20.64 5.09 -45.69
CA ASP A 391 20.42 3.86 -44.95
C ASP A 391 19.63 4.13 -43.64
N ALA A 392 19.64 3.16 -42.73
CA ALA A 392 18.94 3.25 -41.45
C ALA A 392 19.49 4.35 -40.52
N GLU A 393 20.78 4.69 -40.63
CA GLU A 393 21.50 5.58 -39.72
C GLU A 393 22.09 6.82 -40.41
N THR A 394 22.28 6.80 -41.74
CA THR A 394 22.96 7.85 -42.50
C THR A 394 22.27 8.23 -43.80
N VAL A 395 22.53 9.45 -44.28
CA VAL A 395 22.16 10.00 -45.59
C VAL A 395 23.46 10.48 -46.25
N TRP A 396 23.79 10.04 -47.46
CA TRP A 396 25.03 10.43 -48.13
C TRP A 396 24.81 11.16 -49.46
N LEU A 397 25.72 12.08 -49.77
CA LEU A 397 25.80 12.88 -50.99
C LEU A 397 27.14 12.59 -51.67
N ALA A 398 27.14 12.11 -52.91
CA ALA A 398 28.35 11.90 -53.69
C ALA A 398 28.37 12.74 -54.96
N VAL A 399 29.55 13.25 -55.33
CA VAL A 399 29.83 13.91 -56.61
C VAL A 399 30.96 13.16 -57.31
N SER A 400 30.68 12.71 -58.53
CA SER A 400 31.55 11.83 -59.33
C SER A 400 31.86 12.49 -60.67
N ASP A 401 33.14 12.55 -61.06
CA ASP A 401 33.58 13.13 -62.35
C ASP A 401 34.28 12.10 -63.27
N ALA A 402 34.51 12.49 -64.53
CA ALA A 402 35.20 11.72 -65.58
C ALA A 402 36.64 12.22 -65.85
N GLY A 403 37.26 12.92 -64.89
CA GLY A 403 38.63 13.42 -64.97
C GLY A 403 39.68 12.32 -64.74
N PRO A 404 40.97 12.67 -64.57
CA PRO A 404 42.05 11.71 -64.36
C PRO A 404 42.05 11.06 -62.96
N GLY A 405 41.14 11.45 -62.07
CA GLY A 405 41.08 10.99 -60.68
C GLY A 405 42.27 11.45 -59.82
N ILE A 406 42.32 10.94 -58.59
CA ILE A 406 43.45 11.14 -57.66
C ILE A 406 43.95 9.76 -57.22
N ALA A 407 45.24 9.50 -57.41
CA ALA A 407 45.88 8.25 -56.99
C ALA A 407 45.68 8.01 -55.49
N PRO A 408 45.38 6.79 -55.02
CA PRO A 408 45.08 6.50 -53.62
C PRO A 408 46.12 7.04 -52.62
N ALA A 409 47.41 7.02 -52.98
CA ALA A 409 48.51 7.53 -52.17
C ALA A 409 48.48 9.06 -51.98
N ASP A 410 47.90 9.80 -52.92
CA ASP A 410 47.85 11.27 -52.90
C ASP A 410 46.52 11.83 -52.36
N ARG A 411 45.50 10.98 -52.13
CA ARG A 411 44.17 11.41 -51.64
C ARG A 411 44.21 12.05 -50.26
N ALA A 412 45.02 11.52 -49.35
CA ALA A 412 45.21 12.09 -48.02
C ALA A 412 45.88 13.47 -48.05
N ARG A 413 46.74 13.71 -49.05
CA ARG A 413 47.41 15.00 -49.27
C ARG A 413 46.55 15.98 -50.06
N ALA A 414 45.65 15.49 -50.93
CA ALA A 414 44.73 16.31 -51.73
C ALA A 414 43.75 17.14 -50.87
N ILE A 415 43.44 16.65 -49.67
CA ILE A 415 42.55 17.31 -48.70
C ILE A 415 43.31 18.23 -47.71
N GLU A 416 44.64 18.33 -47.84
CA GLU A 416 45.46 19.27 -47.07
C GLU A 416 45.44 20.67 -47.70
N ARG A 417 45.49 21.70 -46.85
CA ARG A 417 45.43 23.09 -47.30
C ARG A 417 46.67 23.45 -48.13
N PHE A 418 46.47 24.16 -49.24
CA PHE A 418 47.50 24.63 -50.17
C PHE A 418 48.25 23.53 -50.92
N THR A 419 47.73 22.30 -50.91
CA THR A 419 48.33 21.18 -51.63
C THR A 419 47.68 21.06 -53.02
N SER A 420 48.48 21.22 -54.07
CA SER A 420 48.09 20.94 -55.45
C SER A 420 48.98 19.85 -56.03
N ILE A 421 48.37 18.77 -56.49
CA ILE A 421 49.08 17.56 -56.95
C ILE A 421 49.67 17.75 -58.37
N ASN A 422 49.15 18.69 -59.16
CA ASN A 422 49.63 18.96 -60.52
C ASN A 422 49.97 20.45 -60.74
N ARG A 423 51.25 20.77 -60.92
CA ARG A 423 51.76 22.16 -61.06
C ARG A 423 51.29 22.89 -62.33
N LYS A 424 50.84 22.18 -63.37
CA LYS A 424 50.41 22.79 -64.65
C LYS A 424 48.95 23.28 -64.65
N THR A 425 48.14 22.85 -63.68
CA THR A 425 46.73 23.23 -63.47
C THR A 425 46.52 23.75 -62.04
N ALA A 426 47.46 24.54 -61.53
CA ALA A 426 47.49 24.99 -60.15
C ALA A 426 46.29 25.91 -59.81
N GLY A 427 45.29 25.35 -59.14
CA GLY A 427 44.30 26.10 -58.37
C GLY A 427 44.83 26.50 -56.99
N SER A 428 44.00 27.14 -56.17
CA SER A 428 44.39 27.64 -54.84
C SER A 428 44.72 26.56 -53.79
N GLY A 429 44.51 25.27 -54.10
CA GLY A 429 44.74 24.16 -53.17
C GLY A 429 43.83 24.17 -51.93
N LEU A 430 42.73 24.93 -51.99
CA LEU A 430 41.83 25.15 -50.84
C LEU A 430 40.50 24.40 -50.96
N GLY A 431 40.05 24.05 -52.18
CA GLY A 431 38.70 23.53 -52.42
C GLY A 431 38.36 22.26 -51.63
N LEU A 432 39.18 21.20 -51.74
CA LEU A 432 38.93 19.95 -51.02
C LEU A 432 39.15 20.08 -49.50
N ALA A 433 40.01 21.00 -49.06
CA ALA A 433 40.18 21.32 -47.64
C ALA A 433 38.96 22.05 -47.05
N ILE A 434 38.25 22.86 -47.85
CA ILE A 434 36.96 23.48 -47.49
C ILE A 434 35.89 22.39 -47.36
N VAL A 435 35.78 21.49 -48.33
CA VAL A 435 34.82 20.37 -48.29
C VAL A 435 35.02 19.49 -47.05
N ARG A 436 36.29 19.18 -46.72
CA ARG A 436 36.63 18.44 -45.49
C ARG A 436 36.19 19.19 -44.24
N SER A 437 36.46 20.50 -44.16
CA SER A 437 36.09 21.33 -43.01
C SER A 437 34.56 21.41 -42.84
N VAL A 438 33.82 21.45 -43.95
CA VAL A 438 32.35 21.41 -43.93
C VAL A 438 31.85 20.04 -43.44
N ALA A 439 32.41 18.92 -43.93
CA ALA A 439 32.02 17.59 -43.47
C ALA A 439 32.28 17.40 -41.96
N GLU A 440 33.48 17.74 -41.49
CA GLU A 440 33.85 17.68 -40.07
C GLU A 440 32.92 18.57 -39.21
N GLY A 441 32.58 19.77 -39.67
CA GLY A 441 31.67 20.70 -38.98
C GLY A 441 30.21 20.24 -38.89
N HIS A 442 29.81 19.23 -39.68
CA HIS A 442 28.44 18.69 -39.73
C HIS A 442 28.34 17.29 -39.10
N GLY A 443 29.40 16.81 -38.44
CA GLY A 443 29.48 15.44 -37.94
C GLY A 443 29.43 14.39 -39.07
N ALA A 444 29.74 14.82 -40.30
CA ALA A 444 29.70 14.02 -41.50
C ALA A 444 31.09 13.52 -41.88
N ARG A 445 31.17 12.39 -42.58
CA ARG A 445 32.45 11.84 -43.06
C ARG A 445 32.65 12.16 -44.54
N LEU A 446 33.81 12.72 -44.90
CA LEU A 446 34.25 12.90 -46.28
C LEU A 446 35.13 11.71 -46.71
N GLU A 447 34.80 11.07 -47.82
CA GLU A 447 35.55 9.98 -48.41
C GLU A 447 35.85 10.26 -49.89
N LEU A 448 37.08 9.97 -50.33
CA LEU A 448 37.51 10.11 -51.73
C LEU A 448 37.75 8.72 -52.35
N GLY A 449 36.93 8.38 -53.33
CA GLY A 449 36.93 7.13 -54.06
C GLY A 449 37.23 7.31 -55.55
N ASP A 450 37.23 6.19 -56.27
CA ASP A 450 37.26 6.17 -57.73
C ASP A 450 35.84 6.30 -58.28
N SER A 451 35.66 7.13 -59.30
CA SER A 451 34.39 7.31 -59.99
C SER A 451 34.21 6.22 -61.04
N ALA A 452 32.99 5.68 -61.16
CA ALA A 452 32.63 4.76 -62.25
C ALA A 452 32.73 5.42 -63.64
N LEU A 453 32.77 6.76 -63.70
CA LEU A 453 33.01 7.55 -64.91
C LEU A 453 34.52 7.71 -65.25
N GLY A 454 35.42 7.18 -64.41
CA GLY A 454 36.87 7.18 -64.63
C GLY A 454 37.66 8.21 -63.81
N GLY A 455 37.00 9.18 -63.17
CA GLY A 455 37.63 10.24 -62.37
C GLY A 455 37.51 10.09 -60.86
N LEU A 456 37.31 11.20 -60.15
CA LEU A 456 37.22 11.21 -58.68
C LEU A 456 35.76 11.11 -58.21
N ARG A 457 35.49 10.30 -57.18
CA ARG A 457 34.23 10.30 -56.43
C ARG A 457 34.46 10.90 -55.04
N ALA A 458 33.77 11.97 -54.69
CA ALA A 458 33.81 12.56 -53.35
C ALA A 458 32.46 12.38 -52.65
N THR A 459 32.44 11.72 -51.50
CA THR A 459 31.22 11.35 -50.76
C THR A 459 31.19 11.97 -49.37
N ILE A 460 30.07 12.59 -49.00
CA ILE A 460 29.81 13.17 -47.68
C ILE A 460 28.63 12.43 -47.04
N ALA A 461 28.84 11.77 -45.89
CA ALA A 461 27.81 10.97 -45.19
C ALA A 461 27.36 11.61 -43.86
N PHE A 462 26.06 11.88 -43.70
CA PHE A 462 25.42 12.58 -42.58
C PHE A 462 24.55 11.64 -41.71
N PRO A 463 24.41 11.84 -40.37
CA PRO A 463 23.51 11.02 -39.51
C PRO A 463 22.01 11.34 -39.64
N ARG A 464 21.13 10.34 -39.44
CA ARG A 464 19.65 10.39 -39.59
C ARG A 464 18.88 10.58 -38.27
N LEU A 465 17.66 11.16 -38.30
CA LEU A 465 16.82 11.53 -37.12
C LEU A 465 15.57 10.61 -36.96
N LEU A 466 15.27 10.06 -35.75
CA LEU A 466 14.16 9.09 -35.45
C LEU A 466 13.26 9.51 -34.25
N THR A 467 11.94 9.20 -34.28
CA THR A 467 10.94 9.55 -33.22
C THR A 467 9.87 8.44 -32.99
N CYS A 468 9.52 8.08 -31.74
CA CYS A 468 8.41 7.15 -31.36
C CYS A 468 7.64 7.57 -30.09
N ILE A 469 6.32 7.30 -30.00
CA ILE A 469 5.44 7.49 -28.81
C ILE A 469 4.43 6.32 -28.67
N LEU A 470 4.15 5.84 -27.45
CA LEU A 470 3.00 4.97 -27.14
C LEU A 470 2.62 5.05 -25.64
N LEU A 471 1.34 5.23 -25.29
CA LEU A 471 0.64 4.63 -24.13
C LEU A 471 -0.73 5.29 -23.84
N SER A 472 -1.81 4.56 -24.06
CA SER A 472 -3.07 4.70 -23.31
C SER A 472 -4.06 3.61 -23.72
N PHE A 473 -4.26 2.59 -22.88
CA PHE A 473 -5.57 1.93 -22.71
C PHE A 473 -5.51 0.89 -21.57
N LEU A 474 -6.16 1.16 -20.44
CA LEU A 474 -6.76 0.10 -19.63
C LEU A 474 -7.87 0.67 -18.73
N MET A 475 -8.91 -0.15 -18.59
CA MET A 475 -10.03 -0.12 -17.64
C MET A 475 -11.35 0.47 -18.14
N MET A 476 -12.27 -0.43 -18.48
CA MET A 476 -13.63 -0.42 -17.93
C MET A 476 -14.37 -1.73 -18.22
N LEU A 477 -14.99 -2.35 -17.20
CA LEU A 477 -16.11 -3.30 -17.31
C LEU A 477 -16.95 -3.24 -16.02
N PRO A 478 -18.30 -3.28 -16.09
CA PRO A 478 -19.17 -3.57 -14.96
C PRO A 478 -19.92 -4.92 -15.08
N ALA A 479 -20.49 -5.38 -13.96
CA ALA A 479 -21.12 -6.69 -13.72
C ALA A 479 -22.66 -6.72 -13.90
N ALA A 480 -23.23 -7.93 -14.03
CA ALA A 480 -24.64 -8.25 -14.35
C ALA A 480 -25.48 -8.73 -13.14
N PRO A 481 -26.84 -8.75 -13.19
CA PRO A 481 -27.71 -9.09 -12.04
C PRO A 481 -28.08 -10.60 -11.93
N SER A 482 -28.47 -11.01 -10.71
CA SER A 482 -28.64 -12.40 -10.21
C SER A 482 -30.11 -12.77 -9.92
N SER A 483 -30.43 -14.07 -10.01
CA SER A 483 -31.68 -14.76 -9.62
C SER A 483 -32.00 -14.67 -8.12
N ALA A 484 -33.23 -15.05 -7.74
CA ALA A 484 -33.70 -15.09 -6.35
C ALA A 484 -32.91 -16.11 -5.49
N ARG A 485 -32.66 -15.77 -4.22
CA ARG A 485 -31.84 -16.56 -3.28
C ARG A 485 -32.49 -16.66 -1.90
N ASP A 486 -32.37 -17.82 -1.26
CA ASP A 486 -32.93 -18.07 0.08
C ASP A 486 -31.86 -17.90 1.17
N LEU A 487 -32.20 -17.19 2.25
CA LEU A 487 -31.41 -17.04 3.48
C LEU A 487 -32.05 -17.89 4.59
N VAL A 488 -31.36 -18.91 5.09
CA VAL A 488 -31.89 -19.81 6.13
C VAL A 488 -31.45 -19.35 7.53
N ILE A 489 -32.40 -18.98 8.38
CA ILE A 489 -32.14 -18.57 9.77
C ILE A 489 -32.62 -19.67 10.70
N HIS A 490 -31.71 -20.23 11.50
CA HIS A 490 -32.05 -21.11 12.63
C HIS A 490 -31.98 -20.32 13.92
N ALA A 491 -33.07 -20.29 14.69
CA ALA A 491 -33.15 -19.38 15.83
C ALA A 491 -33.93 -19.93 17.02
N ALA A 492 -33.51 -19.54 18.22
CA ALA A 492 -34.22 -19.76 19.48
C ALA A 492 -34.95 -18.49 19.94
N THR A 493 -35.63 -17.84 19.01
CA THR A 493 -36.43 -16.64 19.23
C THR A 493 -37.82 -16.89 18.64
N ASP A 494 -38.86 -16.42 19.33
CA ASP A 494 -40.23 -16.54 18.87
C ASP A 494 -40.37 -15.87 17.48
N PRO A 495 -40.94 -16.57 16.47
CA PRO A 495 -41.14 -16.02 15.14
C PRO A 495 -41.89 -14.67 15.16
N GLY A 496 -42.90 -14.52 16.01
CA GLY A 496 -43.65 -13.29 16.17
C GLY A 496 -42.84 -12.13 16.74
N ALA A 497 -41.72 -12.40 17.42
CA ALA A 497 -40.82 -11.36 17.92
C ALA A 497 -39.83 -10.86 16.86
N ILE A 498 -39.48 -11.69 15.87
CA ILE A 498 -38.45 -11.34 14.85
C ILE A 498 -39.07 -11.02 13.47
N GLN A 499 -40.30 -11.46 13.19
CA GLN A 499 -40.93 -11.31 11.86
C GLN A 499 -40.86 -9.87 11.31
N PRO A 500 -41.10 -8.80 12.09
CA PRO A 500 -40.98 -7.43 11.58
C PRO A 500 -39.58 -7.07 11.07
N LEU A 501 -38.53 -7.69 11.59
CA LEU A 501 -37.16 -7.51 11.11
C LEU A 501 -36.92 -8.30 9.82
N VAL A 502 -37.48 -9.51 9.73
CA VAL A 502 -37.42 -10.34 8.52
C VAL A 502 -38.11 -9.62 7.35
N ASP A 503 -39.35 -9.16 7.56
CA ASP A 503 -40.14 -8.47 6.55
C ASP A 503 -39.43 -7.20 6.04
N ALA A 504 -38.83 -6.43 6.96
CA ALA A 504 -38.09 -5.23 6.61
C ALA A 504 -36.80 -5.54 5.85
N PHE A 505 -36.10 -6.62 6.20
CA PHE A 505 -34.88 -7.03 5.50
C PHE A 505 -35.18 -7.48 4.06
N GLU A 506 -36.24 -8.26 3.85
CA GLU A 506 -36.69 -8.66 2.51
C GLU A 506 -37.12 -7.45 1.67
N ALA A 507 -37.84 -6.50 2.28
CA ALA A 507 -38.23 -5.26 1.61
C ALA A 507 -37.01 -4.43 1.15
N GLN A 508 -35.91 -4.44 1.91
CA GLN A 508 -34.67 -3.76 1.54
C GLN A 508 -33.83 -4.52 0.50
N ASN A 509 -34.06 -5.81 0.31
CA ASN A 509 -33.29 -6.67 -0.59
C ASN A 509 -34.21 -7.43 -1.56
N PRO A 510 -34.76 -6.76 -2.61
CA PRO A 510 -35.64 -7.40 -3.57
C PRO A 510 -34.99 -8.63 -4.23
N GLY A 511 -35.68 -9.77 -4.18
CA GLY A 511 -35.19 -11.05 -4.70
C GLY A 511 -34.53 -11.95 -3.66
N TRP A 512 -34.42 -11.52 -2.40
CA TRP A 512 -34.00 -12.38 -1.29
C TRP A 512 -35.23 -12.84 -0.51
N ASN A 513 -35.23 -14.10 -0.09
CA ASN A 513 -36.30 -14.72 0.71
C ASN A 513 -35.70 -15.34 1.97
N VAL A 514 -36.33 -15.17 3.12
CA VAL A 514 -35.81 -15.61 4.42
C VAL A 514 -36.61 -16.81 4.92
N ILE A 515 -35.93 -17.95 5.08
CA ILE A 515 -36.50 -19.17 5.65
C ILE A 515 -36.16 -19.21 7.14
N TYR A 516 -37.14 -18.89 7.99
CA TYR A 516 -36.97 -18.91 9.44
C TYR A 516 -37.36 -20.26 10.04
N ARG A 517 -36.50 -20.82 10.90
CA ARG A 517 -36.75 -22.07 11.63
C ARG A 517 -36.50 -21.89 13.12
N GLU A 518 -37.55 -22.11 13.89
CA GLU A 518 -37.52 -22.01 15.35
C GLU A 518 -37.01 -23.31 16.00
N TYR A 519 -36.22 -23.15 17.07
CA TYR A 519 -35.66 -24.21 17.89
C TYR A 519 -35.68 -23.82 19.37
N GLN A 520 -35.58 -24.80 20.27
CA GLN A 520 -35.14 -24.52 21.63
C GLN A 520 -33.63 -24.25 21.65
N THR A 521 -33.17 -23.45 22.62
CA THR A 521 -31.76 -23.02 22.71
C THR A 521 -30.74 -24.16 22.70
N VAL A 522 -31.01 -25.25 23.44
CA VAL A 522 -30.13 -26.44 23.50
C VAL A 522 -30.20 -27.25 22.21
N ASP A 523 -31.39 -27.44 21.64
CA ASP A 523 -31.58 -28.18 20.40
C ASP A 523 -30.91 -27.48 19.22
N LEU A 524 -31.01 -26.14 19.15
CA LEU A 524 -30.30 -25.32 18.18
C LEU A 524 -28.79 -25.52 18.26
N TYR A 525 -28.24 -25.48 19.47
CA TYR A 525 -26.82 -25.70 19.70
C TYR A 525 -26.38 -27.10 19.23
N GLN A 526 -27.15 -28.14 19.53
CA GLN A 526 -26.87 -29.50 19.07
C GLN A 526 -26.99 -29.64 17.55
N GLU A 527 -27.97 -28.98 16.92
CA GLU A 527 -28.12 -28.97 15.46
C GLU A 527 -26.89 -28.38 14.76
N VAL A 528 -26.35 -27.27 15.29
CA VAL A 528 -25.13 -26.64 14.76
C VAL A 528 -23.89 -27.50 15.00
N LEU A 529 -23.76 -28.14 16.17
CA LEU A 529 -22.63 -29.03 16.47
C LEU A 529 -22.61 -30.28 15.57
N ASN A 530 -23.77 -30.89 15.36
CA ASN A 530 -23.88 -32.16 14.63
C ASN A 530 -23.81 -31.96 13.11
N GLY A 531 -24.08 -30.75 12.61
CA GLY A 531 -23.87 -30.37 11.21
C GLY A 531 -24.60 -31.28 10.22
N LYS A 532 -25.91 -31.50 10.40
CA LYS A 532 -26.67 -32.42 9.54
C LYS A 532 -26.55 -32.02 8.05
N PRO A 533 -26.11 -32.94 7.18
CA PRO A 533 -26.05 -32.69 5.74
C PRO A 533 -27.47 -32.65 5.17
N GLY A 534 -27.99 -31.44 4.90
CA GLY A 534 -29.27 -31.28 4.21
C GLY A 534 -29.93 -29.91 4.34
N ALA A 535 -29.70 -29.19 5.44
CA ALA A 535 -30.24 -27.83 5.58
C ALA A 535 -29.42 -26.96 6.57
N PRO A 536 -28.17 -26.62 6.21
CA PRO A 536 -27.30 -25.77 7.03
C PRO A 536 -27.90 -24.36 7.21
N ALA A 537 -27.72 -23.79 8.40
CA ALA A 537 -28.12 -22.41 8.68
C ALA A 537 -27.12 -21.42 8.07
N ASP A 538 -27.63 -20.33 7.52
CA ASP A 538 -26.85 -19.15 7.14
C ASP A 538 -26.62 -18.24 8.36
N VAL A 539 -27.64 -18.07 9.19
CA VAL A 539 -27.57 -17.30 10.44
C VAL A 539 -28.10 -18.15 11.59
N VAL A 540 -27.39 -18.13 12.71
CA VAL A 540 -27.82 -18.76 13.97
C VAL A 540 -28.10 -17.66 14.99
N ILE A 541 -29.31 -17.65 15.56
CA ILE A 541 -29.73 -16.66 16.55
C ILE A 541 -30.13 -17.34 17.86
N SER A 542 -29.56 -16.95 18.99
CA SER A 542 -29.93 -17.53 20.28
C SER A 542 -29.77 -16.56 21.44
N SER A 543 -30.62 -16.73 22.46
CA SER A 543 -30.51 -16.08 23.77
C SER A 543 -29.54 -16.81 24.71
N ALA A 544 -29.19 -18.07 24.45
CA ALA A 544 -28.19 -18.82 25.21
C ALA A 544 -26.77 -18.39 24.79
N MET A 545 -26.33 -17.25 25.34
CA MET A 545 -25.05 -16.60 25.02
C MET A 545 -23.84 -17.50 25.24
N ASP A 546 -23.86 -18.32 26.29
CA ASP A 546 -22.82 -19.30 26.63
C ASP A 546 -22.65 -20.35 25.54
N LEU A 547 -23.75 -20.96 25.08
CA LEU A 547 -23.73 -21.94 24.00
C LEU A 547 -23.24 -21.33 22.69
N GLN A 548 -23.61 -20.08 22.40
CA GLN A 548 -23.14 -19.37 21.20
C GLN A 548 -21.66 -19.02 21.29
N VAL A 549 -21.17 -18.60 22.47
CA VAL A 549 -19.73 -18.43 22.73
C VAL A 549 -19.00 -19.76 22.54
N ASP A 550 -19.55 -20.89 22.96
CA ASP A 550 -18.89 -22.19 22.75
C ASP A 550 -18.80 -22.56 21.26
N LEU A 551 -19.85 -22.34 20.46
CA LEU A 551 -19.80 -22.56 19.00
C LEU A 551 -18.70 -21.72 18.34
N VAL A 552 -18.60 -20.44 18.73
CA VAL A 552 -17.58 -19.51 18.24
C VAL A 552 -16.19 -19.93 18.71
N ASN A 553 -16.05 -20.36 19.97
CA ASN A 553 -14.80 -20.85 20.54
C ASN A 553 -14.32 -22.16 19.92
N ARG A 554 -15.23 -23.02 19.49
CA ARG A 554 -14.95 -24.21 18.67
C ARG A 554 -14.56 -23.89 17.23
N GLY A 555 -14.61 -22.62 16.84
CA GLY A 555 -14.26 -22.17 15.50
C GLY A 555 -15.32 -22.53 14.46
N LEU A 556 -16.59 -22.67 14.86
CA LEU A 556 -17.69 -22.96 13.94
C LEU A 556 -18.29 -21.68 13.32
N ALA A 557 -17.95 -20.50 13.83
CA ALA A 557 -18.40 -19.22 13.31
C ALA A 557 -17.39 -18.58 12.35
N ARG A 558 -17.89 -17.78 11.41
CA ARG A 558 -17.12 -16.97 10.47
C ARG A 558 -16.95 -15.55 11.03
N LYS A 559 -15.79 -14.93 10.75
CA LYS A 559 -15.57 -13.50 11.01
C LYS A 559 -16.37 -12.64 10.02
N LEU A 560 -17.08 -11.65 10.55
CA LEU A 560 -17.89 -10.69 9.79
C LEU A 560 -17.21 -9.33 9.76
N TRP A 561 -17.32 -8.63 8.63
CA TRP A 561 -16.87 -7.26 8.47
C TRP A 561 -18.03 -6.28 8.73
N ILE A 562 -18.26 -6.00 10.01
CA ILE A 562 -19.22 -4.99 10.43
C ILE A 562 -18.51 -3.62 10.51
N PRO A 563 -19.05 -2.55 9.88
CA PRO A 563 -18.48 -1.21 9.99
C PRO A 563 -18.36 -0.74 11.45
N ASP A 564 -17.27 -0.04 11.79
CA ASP A 564 -16.99 0.39 13.17
C ASP A 564 -18.12 1.23 13.79
N THR A 565 -18.87 1.96 12.97
CA THR A 565 -20.02 2.79 13.39
C THR A 565 -21.24 1.97 13.83
N LEU A 566 -21.31 0.70 13.44
CA LEU A 566 -22.40 -0.23 13.76
C LEU A 566 -22.01 -1.27 14.81
N LEU A 567 -20.75 -1.28 15.26
CA LEU A 567 -20.30 -2.26 16.23
C LEU A 567 -21.01 -2.07 17.58
N PRO A 568 -21.61 -3.12 18.16
CA PRO A 568 -22.29 -3.01 19.44
C PRO A 568 -21.25 -2.81 20.58
N PRO A 569 -21.70 -2.44 21.79
CA PRO A 569 -20.82 -2.29 22.95
C PRO A 569 -19.94 -3.53 23.18
N GLY A 570 -18.76 -3.34 23.76
CA GLY A 570 -17.77 -4.41 23.93
C GLY A 570 -18.23 -5.62 24.75
N TRP A 571 -19.32 -5.52 25.52
CA TRP A 571 -19.92 -6.66 26.23
C TRP A 571 -20.82 -7.52 25.32
N ALA A 572 -21.35 -6.94 24.24
CA ALA A 572 -22.28 -7.54 23.29
C ALA A 572 -21.61 -7.89 21.95
N ARG A 573 -20.27 -7.98 21.89
CA ARG A 573 -19.55 -8.51 20.72
C ARG A 573 -18.38 -9.36 21.15
N TRP A 574 -18.05 -10.35 20.32
CA TRP A 574 -16.86 -11.16 20.53
C TRP A 574 -16.23 -11.59 19.20
N ARG A 575 -14.92 -11.33 19.06
CA ARG A 575 -14.03 -11.82 17.97
C ARG A 575 -14.44 -11.45 16.54
N SER A 576 -15.34 -10.48 16.38
CA SER A 576 -16.05 -10.20 15.13
C SER A 576 -16.76 -11.44 14.54
N GLU A 577 -17.07 -12.42 15.38
CA GLU A 577 -17.72 -13.69 15.00
C GLU A 577 -19.10 -13.82 15.65
N LEU A 578 -19.33 -13.12 16.77
CA LEU A 578 -20.56 -13.16 17.55
C LEU A 578 -21.01 -11.76 17.92
N PHE A 579 -22.27 -11.44 17.65
CA PHE A 579 -22.83 -10.11 17.88
C PHE A 579 -24.16 -10.20 18.60
N GLY A 580 -24.25 -9.61 19.78
CA GLY A 580 -25.51 -9.31 20.45
C GLY A 580 -26.22 -8.15 19.76
N PHE A 581 -27.54 -8.23 19.61
CA PHE A 581 -28.35 -7.19 18.97
C PHE A 581 -29.55 -6.72 19.81
N THR A 582 -29.74 -7.26 21.02
CA THR A 582 -30.79 -6.83 21.97
C THR A 582 -30.23 -6.52 23.35
N TRP A 583 -31.02 -5.85 24.18
CA TRP A 583 -30.74 -5.58 25.60
C TRP A 583 -31.88 -6.13 26.45
N GLU A 584 -31.79 -7.35 26.96
CA GLU A 584 -32.94 -8.03 27.58
C GLU A 584 -32.66 -8.35 29.06
N PRO A 585 -33.25 -7.62 30.01
CA PRO A 585 -33.05 -7.87 31.43
C PRO A 585 -33.81 -9.11 31.89
N ALA A 586 -33.23 -9.85 32.84
CA ALA A 586 -33.94 -10.84 33.65
C ALA A 586 -34.86 -10.10 34.61
N ALA A 587 -36.14 -10.45 34.61
CA ALA A 587 -37.17 -9.81 35.41
C ALA A 587 -37.86 -10.83 36.32
N ILE A 588 -38.44 -10.32 37.41
CA ILE A 588 -39.44 -11.05 38.19
C ILE A 588 -40.80 -10.64 37.65
N ILE A 589 -41.63 -11.60 37.28
CA ILE A 589 -43.04 -11.33 36.97
C ILE A 589 -43.93 -11.83 38.10
N TYR A 590 -45.05 -11.15 38.33
CA TYR A 590 -45.96 -11.51 39.41
C TYR A 590 -47.41 -11.25 39.04
N ASP A 591 -48.32 -11.95 39.72
CA ASP A 591 -49.75 -11.71 39.61
C ASP A 591 -50.17 -10.55 40.51
N LYS A 592 -50.53 -9.40 39.92
CA LYS A 592 -50.99 -8.20 40.63
C LYS A 592 -52.24 -8.43 41.49
N ARG A 593 -53.02 -9.49 41.21
CA ARG A 593 -54.20 -9.86 42.00
C ARG A 593 -53.80 -10.48 43.35
N VAL A 594 -52.61 -11.06 43.43
CA VAL A 594 -52.12 -11.82 44.59
C VAL A 594 -51.04 -11.07 45.36
N LEU A 595 -50.15 -10.36 44.67
CA LEU A 595 -49.01 -9.65 45.24
C LEU A 595 -49.09 -8.16 44.94
N SER A 596 -48.94 -7.33 45.98
CA SER A 596 -48.84 -5.87 45.85
C SER A 596 -47.38 -5.47 45.58
N GLU A 597 -47.19 -4.45 44.74
CA GLU A 597 -45.86 -3.90 44.42
C GLU A 597 -45.08 -3.45 45.67
N LYS A 598 -45.76 -2.93 46.70
CA LYS A 598 -45.14 -2.49 47.96
C LYS A 598 -44.57 -3.63 48.81
N ASP A 599 -45.06 -4.85 48.59
CA ASP A 599 -44.65 -6.04 49.35
C ASP A 599 -43.55 -6.83 48.63
N LEU A 600 -43.13 -6.40 47.44
CA LEU A 600 -42.12 -7.08 46.65
C LEU A 600 -40.71 -6.86 47.23
N PRO A 601 -39.86 -7.88 47.17
CA PRO A 601 -38.48 -7.78 47.65
C PRO A 601 -37.66 -6.83 46.78
N THR A 602 -36.80 -6.01 47.39
CA THR A 602 -35.94 -5.08 46.64
C THR A 602 -34.57 -5.64 46.29
N SER A 603 -34.13 -6.74 46.92
CA SER A 603 -32.84 -7.37 46.64
C SER A 603 -32.93 -8.90 46.60
N HIS A 604 -31.92 -9.59 46.06
CA HIS A 604 -31.87 -11.05 46.09
C HIS A 604 -31.91 -11.64 47.52
N PRO A 605 -31.16 -11.11 48.52
CA PRO A 605 -31.35 -11.49 49.92
C PRO A 605 -32.79 -11.33 50.42
N ASP A 606 -33.45 -10.22 50.07
CA ASP A 606 -34.85 -9.98 50.46
C ASP A 606 -35.80 -10.92 49.77
N LEU A 607 -35.53 -11.31 48.52
CA LEU A 607 -36.29 -12.31 47.78
C LEU A 607 -36.23 -13.67 48.48
N VAL A 608 -35.04 -14.09 48.92
CA VAL A 608 -34.87 -15.33 49.71
C VAL A 608 -35.69 -15.25 51.01
N ALA A 609 -35.62 -14.13 51.73
CA ALA A 609 -36.37 -13.92 52.97
C ALA A 609 -37.90 -13.87 52.72
N PHE A 610 -38.31 -13.23 51.63
CA PHE A 610 -39.70 -13.09 51.21
C PHE A 610 -40.34 -14.44 50.89
N ILE A 611 -39.67 -15.27 50.08
CA ILE A 611 -40.18 -16.60 49.74
C ILE A 611 -40.26 -17.47 51.00
N ARG A 612 -39.24 -17.44 51.85
CA ARG A 612 -39.22 -18.20 53.11
C ARG A 612 -40.34 -17.78 54.07
N LYS A 613 -40.61 -16.48 54.20
CA LYS A 613 -41.68 -15.95 55.05
C LYS A 613 -43.07 -16.28 54.51
N ASN A 614 -43.22 -16.37 53.19
CA ASN A 614 -44.49 -16.62 52.50
C ASN A 614 -44.61 -18.05 51.94
N GLU A 615 -43.79 -18.98 52.42
CA GLU A 615 -43.66 -20.35 51.90
C GLU A 615 -45.02 -21.04 51.72
N ALA A 616 -45.90 -20.98 52.72
CA ALA A 616 -47.22 -21.60 52.66
C ALA A 616 -48.15 -21.01 51.58
N LYS A 617 -48.04 -19.70 51.29
CA LYS A 617 -48.86 -19.02 50.28
C LYS A 617 -48.33 -19.25 48.86
N LEU A 618 -47.02 -19.37 48.73
CA LEU A 618 -46.32 -19.50 47.45
C LEU A 618 -46.05 -20.96 47.07
N ARG A 619 -46.41 -21.92 47.93
CA ARG A 619 -46.15 -23.34 47.70
C ARG A 619 -46.73 -23.82 46.37
N GLY A 620 -45.88 -24.29 45.47
CA GLY A 620 -46.29 -24.76 44.14
C GLY A 620 -46.75 -23.67 43.19
N LYS A 621 -46.52 -22.38 43.51
CA LYS A 621 -46.98 -21.20 42.74
C LYS A 621 -45.85 -20.29 42.28
N ILE A 622 -44.59 -20.71 42.43
CA ILE A 622 -43.43 -20.00 41.88
C ILE A 622 -42.98 -20.72 40.62
N GLY A 623 -42.79 -19.99 39.53
CA GLY A 623 -42.25 -20.50 38.28
C GLY A 623 -40.77 -20.14 38.08
N GLY A 624 -40.04 -21.02 37.43
CA GLY A 624 -38.69 -20.76 36.93
C GLY A 624 -38.37 -21.68 35.75
N TYR A 625 -37.20 -21.53 35.16
CA TYR A 625 -36.79 -22.40 34.05
C TYR A 625 -36.37 -23.80 34.51
N ASP A 626 -36.66 -24.80 33.69
CA ASP A 626 -35.96 -26.09 33.75
C ASP A 626 -34.55 -25.93 33.16
N LEU A 627 -33.54 -25.89 34.04
CA LEU A 627 -32.14 -25.67 33.66
C LEU A 627 -31.55 -26.80 32.80
N ARG A 628 -32.20 -27.96 32.74
CA ARG A 628 -31.78 -29.10 31.91
C ARG A 628 -32.12 -28.89 30.44
N ARG A 629 -33.22 -28.18 30.17
CA ARG A 629 -33.80 -28.00 28.83
C ARG A 629 -33.65 -26.57 28.30
N SER A 630 -33.63 -25.58 29.20
CA SER A 630 -33.54 -24.16 28.86
C SER A 630 -32.09 -23.67 28.98
N GLY A 631 -31.44 -23.44 27.84
CA GLY A 631 -30.10 -22.83 27.79
C GLY A 631 -30.09 -21.40 28.37
N ILE A 632 -31.14 -20.61 28.14
CA ILE A 632 -31.25 -19.27 28.74
C ILE A 632 -31.47 -19.35 30.27
N GLY A 633 -32.26 -20.30 30.74
CA GLY A 633 -32.43 -20.55 32.18
C GLY A 633 -31.10 -20.93 32.83
N TYR A 634 -30.37 -21.85 32.20
CA TYR A 634 -29.03 -22.26 32.62
C TYR A 634 -28.05 -21.08 32.66
N LEU A 635 -28.05 -20.24 31.62
CA LEU A 635 -27.25 -19.02 31.57
C LEU A 635 -27.55 -18.11 32.76
N PHE A 636 -28.81 -17.75 33.00
CA PHE A 636 -29.15 -16.87 34.14
C PHE A 636 -28.74 -17.48 35.48
N ALA A 637 -29.05 -18.76 35.73
CA ALA A 637 -28.71 -19.41 36.99
C ALA A 637 -27.20 -19.48 37.26
N THR A 638 -26.40 -19.70 36.22
CA THR A 638 -24.93 -19.73 36.35
C THR A 638 -24.35 -18.33 36.52
N GLN A 639 -24.89 -17.33 35.83
CA GLN A 639 -24.48 -15.93 36.02
C GLN A 639 -24.87 -15.41 37.41
N ASP A 640 -26.05 -15.76 37.93
CA ASP A 640 -26.46 -15.42 39.31
C ASP A 640 -25.47 -15.99 40.33
N THR A 641 -24.99 -17.21 40.11
CA THR A 641 -23.99 -17.86 40.98
C THR A 641 -22.65 -17.13 40.96
N ILE A 642 -22.29 -16.47 39.84
CA ILE A 642 -21.10 -15.63 39.74
C ILE A 642 -21.31 -14.31 40.48
N GLN A 643 -22.49 -13.69 40.35
CA GLN A 643 -22.77 -12.38 40.94
C GLN A 643 -22.98 -12.43 42.46
N SER A 644 -23.67 -13.46 42.96
CA SER A 644 -24.12 -13.49 44.34
C SER A 644 -24.02 -14.86 44.99
N VAL A 645 -23.42 -14.88 46.19
CA VAL A 645 -23.46 -16.05 47.08
C VAL A 645 -24.87 -16.43 47.54
N GLN A 646 -25.86 -15.55 47.38
CA GLN A 646 -27.26 -15.85 47.73
C GLN A 646 -27.95 -16.75 46.69
N ALA A 647 -27.41 -16.89 45.47
CA ALA A 647 -28.03 -17.70 44.41
C ALA A 647 -28.25 -19.16 44.83
N GLN A 648 -27.31 -19.74 45.59
CA GLN A 648 -27.46 -21.09 46.15
C GLN A 648 -28.60 -21.17 47.17
N ARG A 649 -28.73 -20.17 48.05
CA ARG A 649 -29.81 -20.11 49.05
C ARG A 649 -31.18 -19.87 48.40
N LEU A 650 -31.21 -19.06 47.34
CA LEU A 650 -32.41 -18.85 46.55
C LEU A 650 -32.88 -20.16 45.92
N THR A 651 -31.95 -20.93 45.35
CA THR A 651 -32.24 -22.26 44.79
C THR A 651 -32.83 -23.21 45.86
N GLU A 652 -32.25 -23.25 47.05
CA GLU A 652 -32.74 -24.07 48.17
C GLU A 652 -34.18 -23.67 48.58
N VAL A 653 -34.44 -22.38 48.74
CA VAL A 653 -35.75 -21.87 49.17
C VAL A 653 -36.81 -22.05 48.09
N LEU A 654 -36.44 -21.93 46.80
CA LEU A 654 -37.33 -22.23 45.68
C LEU A 654 -37.73 -23.71 45.65
N GLY A 655 -36.75 -24.60 45.81
CA GLY A 655 -36.99 -26.04 45.88
C GLY A 655 -37.89 -26.42 47.05
N ARG A 656 -37.63 -25.86 48.24
CA ARG A 656 -38.48 -26.04 49.42
C ARG A 656 -39.92 -25.51 49.23
N ALA A 657 -40.08 -24.39 48.52
CA ALA A 657 -41.39 -23.86 48.15
C ALA A 657 -42.09 -24.69 47.06
N GLY A 658 -41.46 -25.73 46.51
CA GLY A 658 -42.00 -26.53 45.42
C GLY A 658 -42.18 -25.72 44.14
N ALA A 659 -41.22 -24.85 43.81
CA ALA A 659 -41.27 -24.08 42.58
C ALA A 659 -41.33 -24.99 41.34
N ARG A 660 -42.15 -24.62 40.35
CA ARG A 660 -42.37 -25.36 39.11
C ARG A 660 -41.38 -24.92 38.04
N SER A 661 -40.89 -25.88 37.26
CA SER A 661 -39.96 -25.63 36.16
C SER A 661 -40.69 -25.61 34.81
N TYR A 662 -40.38 -24.63 33.96
CA TYR A 662 -40.96 -24.43 32.63
C TYR A 662 -39.89 -24.42 31.55
N CYS A 663 -40.28 -24.70 30.30
CA CYS A 663 -39.31 -24.71 29.20
C CYS A 663 -39.02 -23.29 28.66
N CYS A 664 -40.01 -22.39 28.70
CA CYS A 664 -39.94 -21.09 28.04
C CYS A 664 -40.66 -19.97 28.82
N THR A 665 -40.36 -18.72 28.46
CA THR A 665 -40.98 -17.52 29.03
C THR A 665 -42.50 -17.48 28.84
N SER A 666 -43.00 -17.91 27.68
CA SER A 666 -44.42 -17.86 27.34
C SER A 666 -45.26 -18.73 28.28
N GLU A 667 -44.82 -19.95 28.59
CA GLU A 667 -45.51 -20.81 29.57
C GLU A 667 -45.57 -20.19 30.98
N MET A 668 -44.52 -19.49 31.41
CA MET A 668 -44.53 -18.79 32.70
C MET A 668 -45.49 -17.60 32.70
N LEU A 669 -45.58 -16.84 31.59
CA LEU A 669 -46.52 -15.75 31.45
C LEU A 669 -47.97 -16.25 31.47
N ASP A 670 -48.27 -17.34 30.77
CA ASP A 670 -49.58 -18.00 30.77
C ASP A 670 -49.94 -18.54 32.18
N GLY A 671 -48.96 -19.07 32.91
CA GLY A 671 -49.11 -19.49 34.30
C GLY A 671 -49.51 -18.33 35.23
N ILE A 672 -48.93 -17.15 35.06
CA ILE A 672 -49.32 -15.95 35.83
C ILE A 672 -50.70 -15.45 35.40
N ALA A 673 -50.96 -15.37 34.09
CA ALA A 673 -52.24 -14.89 33.57
C ALA A 673 -53.42 -15.74 34.04
N SER A 674 -53.27 -17.07 33.99
CA SER A 674 -54.26 -18.05 34.48
C SER A 674 -54.39 -18.11 36.00
N GLY A 675 -53.43 -17.55 36.75
CA GLY A 675 -53.38 -17.60 38.22
C GLY A 675 -52.83 -18.94 38.77
N GLU A 676 -52.28 -19.80 37.92
CA GLU A 676 -51.51 -20.98 38.33
C GLU A 676 -50.27 -20.58 39.13
N LEU A 677 -49.57 -19.54 38.67
CA LEU A 677 -48.41 -18.96 39.30
C LEU A 677 -48.76 -17.64 39.97
N SER A 678 -48.11 -17.35 41.09
CA SER A 678 -48.16 -16.05 41.76
C SER A 678 -46.93 -15.19 41.44
N MET A 679 -45.81 -15.84 41.10
CA MET A 679 -44.55 -15.20 40.73
C MET A 679 -43.73 -16.12 39.82
N ALA A 680 -42.97 -15.56 38.88
CA ALA A 680 -41.92 -16.28 38.17
C ALA A 680 -40.63 -15.47 38.12
N LEU A 681 -39.49 -16.17 38.23
CA LEU A 681 -38.17 -15.56 38.34
C LEU A 681 -37.35 -15.70 37.06
N ASN A 682 -36.39 -14.77 36.87
CA ASN A 682 -35.47 -14.73 35.74
C ASN A 682 -36.16 -14.76 34.36
N VAL A 683 -37.39 -14.25 34.28
CA VAL A 683 -38.16 -14.18 33.04
C VAL A 683 -37.53 -13.15 32.10
N ILE A 684 -37.53 -13.42 30.79
CA ILE A 684 -37.00 -12.48 29.81
C ILE A 684 -37.90 -11.22 29.79
N GLY A 685 -37.37 -10.08 30.24
CA GLY A 685 -38.13 -8.86 30.48
C GLY A 685 -38.80 -8.27 29.24
N SER A 686 -38.21 -8.45 28.04
CA SER A 686 -38.79 -7.99 26.77
C SER A 686 -40.19 -8.57 26.51
N TYR A 687 -40.40 -9.83 26.86
CA TYR A 687 -41.70 -10.50 26.71
C TYR A 687 -42.68 -10.06 27.80
N ALA A 688 -42.19 -9.84 29.02
CA ALA A 688 -43.00 -9.42 30.15
C ALA A 688 -43.47 -7.96 30.06
N LEU A 689 -42.65 -7.09 29.49
CA LEU A 689 -42.95 -5.66 29.30
C LEU A 689 -43.90 -5.39 28.14
N LYS A 690 -44.13 -6.37 27.25
CA LYS A 690 -45.07 -6.25 26.13
C LYS A 690 -46.52 -6.19 26.65
N ARG A 691 -47.04 -4.97 26.81
CA ARG A 691 -48.47 -4.73 27.05
C ARG A 691 -49.21 -4.82 25.71
N GLY A 692 -49.76 -5.99 25.41
CA GLY A 692 -50.68 -6.16 24.29
C GLY A 692 -52.05 -5.51 24.58
N PRO A 693 -52.90 -5.35 23.55
CA PRO A 693 -54.28 -4.87 23.73
C PRO A 693 -55.21 -5.88 24.45
N ASP A 694 -54.73 -7.10 24.73
CA ASP A 694 -55.49 -8.13 25.44
C ASP A 694 -55.47 -7.92 26.96
N ALA A 695 -56.66 -7.82 27.56
CA ALA A 695 -56.88 -7.61 28.99
C ALA A 695 -56.26 -8.69 29.92
N ALA A 696 -55.78 -9.81 29.38
CA ALA A 696 -55.09 -10.86 30.15
C ALA A 696 -53.74 -10.40 30.71
N ASN A 697 -53.02 -9.50 30.01
CA ASN A 697 -51.70 -9.01 30.43
C ASN A 697 -51.76 -7.91 31.50
N ASP A 698 -52.93 -7.33 31.77
CA ASP A 698 -53.03 -6.20 32.70
C ASP A 698 -52.79 -6.62 34.15
N ASN A 699 -53.03 -7.91 34.45
CA ASN A 699 -52.77 -8.53 35.76
C ASN A 699 -51.30 -8.93 35.98
N ILE A 700 -50.45 -8.87 34.95
CA ILE A 700 -49.03 -9.20 35.07
C ILE A 700 -48.28 -7.94 35.52
N GLY A 701 -47.59 -8.05 36.64
CA GLY A 701 -46.61 -7.08 37.11
C GLY A 701 -45.20 -7.52 36.74
N VAL A 702 -44.33 -6.54 36.47
CA VAL A 702 -42.90 -6.74 36.20
C VAL A 702 -42.14 -6.02 37.29
N HIS A 703 -41.16 -6.70 37.88
CA HIS A 703 -40.39 -6.22 39.00
C HIS A 703 -38.90 -6.46 38.77
N PHE A 704 -38.10 -5.44 39.05
CA PHE A 704 -36.64 -5.48 39.00
C PHE A 704 -36.09 -5.18 40.39
N LEU A 705 -34.97 -5.82 40.72
CA LEU A 705 -34.30 -5.66 42.00
C LEU A 705 -33.36 -4.45 41.98
N GLU A 706 -33.08 -3.88 43.14
CA GLU A 706 -32.18 -2.74 43.32
C GLU A 706 -30.71 -3.15 43.45
N ASP A 707 -30.41 -4.41 43.81
CA ASP A 707 -29.03 -4.89 43.93
C ASP A 707 -28.41 -5.20 42.58
N TYR A 708 -28.97 -6.15 41.84
CA TYR A 708 -28.60 -6.40 40.45
C TYR A 708 -29.72 -7.09 39.65
N ASN A 709 -29.67 -6.98 38.33
CA ASN A 709 -30.52 -7.67 37.36
C ASN A 709 -29.63 -8.00 36.16
N LEU A 710 -29.52 -9.28 35.84
CA LEU A 710 -28.72 -9.72 34.69
C LEU A 710 -29.34 -9.23 33.39
N VAL A 711 -28.51 -8.76 32.45
CA VAL A 711 -28.96 -8.37 31.12
C VAL A 711 -28.29 -9.26 30.08
N MET A 712 -29.10 -9.99 29.33
CA MET A 712 -28.64 -10.82 28.22
C MET A 712 -28.81 -10.07 26.89
N SER A 713 -28.16 -10.57 25.86
CA SER A 713 -28.37 -10.13 24.49
C SER A 713 -28.66 -11.36 23.64
N ARG A 714 -29.67 -11.29 22.79
CA ARG A 714 -29.80 -12.25 21.69
C ARG A 714 -28.62 -12.05 20.78
N THR A 715 -27.91 -13.16 20.54
CA THR A 715 -26.71 -13.15 19.73
C THR A 715 -26.98 -13.76 18.38
N ALA A 716 -26.30 -13.24 17.37
CA ALA A 716 -26.28 -13.75 16.01
C ALA A 716 -24.84 -14.11 15.62
N LEU A 717 -24.68 -15.26 14.98
CA LEU A 717 -23.45 -15.69 14.32
C LEU A 717 -23.75 -16.24 12.93
N VAL A 718 -22.72 -16.25 12.08
CA VAL A 718 -22.76 -16.90 10.76
C VAL A 718 -21.88 -18.15 10.81
N PRO A 719 -22.43 -19.36 10.65
CA PRO A 719 -21.63 -20.58 10.63
C PRO A 719 -20.62 -20.57 9.47
N LYS A 720 -19.45 -21.20 9.65
CA LYS A 720 -18.47 -21.39 8.56
C LYS A 720 -19.03 -22.23 7.40
N THR A 721 -20.06 -23.03 7.69
CA THR A 721 -20.77 -23.89 6.73
C THR A 721 -21.95 -23.20 6.06
N ALA A 722 -22.19 -21.91 6.32
CA ALA A 722 -23.29 -21.14 5.73
C ALA A 722 -23.22 -21.18 4.18
N PRO A 723 -24.28 -21.62 3.48
CA PRO A 723 -24.36 -21.58 2.03
C PRO A 723 -24.23 -20.19 1.42
N GLU A 724 -24.86 -19.18 2.03
CA GLU A 724 -24.96 -17.81 1.53
C GLU A 724 -24.37 -16.80 2.55
N PRO A 725 -23.06 -16.88 2.84
CA PRO A 725 -22.45 -16.15 3.95
C PRO A 725 -22.44 -14.63 3.76
N GLU A 726 -22.46 -14.14 2.51
CA GLU A 726 -22.55 -12.71 2.22
C GLU A 726 -23.94 -12.15 2.55
N MET A 727 -25.01 -12.91 2.27
CA MET A 727 -26.37 -12.53 2.65
C MET A 727 -26.54 -12.57 4.18
N ALA A 728 -25.98 -13.61 4.81
CA ALA A 728 -25.95 -13.75 6.25
C ALA A 728 -25.26 -12.57 6.94
N GLU A 729 -24.10 -12.16 6.43
CA GLU A 729 -23.36 -10.99 6.94
C GLU A 729 -24.16 -9.70 6.79
N LYS A 730 -24.86 -9.51 5.66
CA LYS A 730 -25.78 -8.36 5.49
C LYS A 730 -26.95 -8.41 6.47
N PHE A 731 -27.51 -9.59 6.76
CA PHE A 731 -28.60 -9.71 7.74
C PHE A 731 -28.13 -9.36 9.15
N VAL A 732 -26.97 -9.87 9.59
CA VAL A 732 -26.38 -9.49 10.88
C VAL A 732 -26.05 -8.00 10.93
N THR A 733 -25.53 -7.44 9.84
CA THR A 733 -25.29 -5.98 9.71
C THR A 733 -26.60 -5.19 9.81
N PHE A 734 -27.68 -5.68 9.21
CA PHE A 734 -29.01 -5.07 9.29
C PHE A 734 -29.54 -5.08 10.73
N LEU A 735 -29.42 -6.18 11.48
CA LEU A 735 -29.82 -6.24 12.89
C LEU A 735 -29.13 -5.17 13.74
N LEU A 736 -27.87 -4.85 13.43
CA LEU A 736 -27.06 -3.84 14.13
C LEU A 736 -27.23 -2.42 13.57
N SER A 737 -27.85 -2.28 12.39
CA SER A 737 -28.06 -1.00 11.74
C SER A 737 -29.03 -0.11 12.53
N VAL A 738 -29.00 1.20 12.24
CA VAL A 738 -29.95 2.15 12.84
C VAL A 738 -31.39 1.74 12.53
N ASP A 739 -31.67 1.32 11.29
CA ASP A 739 -33.01 0.89 10.87
C ASP A 739 -33.46 -0.38 11.59
N GLY A 740 -32.58 -1.39 11.69
CA GLY A 740 -32.86 -2.63 12.42
C GLY A 740 -33.10 -2.39 13.91
N GLN A 741 -32.29 -1.56 14.56
CA GLN A 741 -32.47 -1.18 15.95
C GLN A 741 -33.74 -0.34 16.18
N ALA A 742 -34.13 0.51 15.23
CA ALA A 742 -35.39 1.24 15.27
C ALA A 742 -36.60 0.29 15.14
N ILE A 743 -36.54 -0.69 14.23
CA ILE A 743 -37.59 -1.71 14.09
C ILE A 743 -37.70 -2.55 15.38
N ILE A 744 -36.58 -2.92 16.00
CA ILE A 744 -36.58 -3.59 17.29
C ILE A 744 -37.36 -2.77 18.31
N ALA A 745 -37.05 -1.48 18.43
CA ALA A 745 -37.71 -0.58 19.37
C ALA A 745 -39.21 -0.35 19.08
N GLU A 746 -39.59 -0.29 17.81
CA GLU A 746 -40.91 0.17 17.37
C GLU A 746 -41.92 -0.93 17.08
N LYS A 747 -41.46 -2.05 16.55
CA LYS A 747 -42.33 -3.06 15.93
C LYS A 747 -42.18 -4.44 16.56
N THR A 748 -41.22 -4.64 17.46
CA THR A 748 -40.98 -5.92 18.12
C THR A 748 -41.19 -5.82 19.63
N PRO A 749 -41.39 -6.94 20.35
CA PRO A 749 -41.34 -6.92 21.81
C PRO A 749 -39.91 -6.84 22.35
N LEU A 750 -38.88 -6.96 21.50
CA LEU A 750 -37.49 -6.95 21.91
C LEU A 750 -37.04 -5.53 22.25
N ILE A 751 -35.96 -5.41 23.04
CA ILE A 751 -35.42 -4.12 23.45
C ILE A 751 -34.11 -3.89 22.69
N PRO A 752 -33.92 -2.72 22.05
CA PRO A 752 -32.71 -2.44 21.27
C PRO A 752 -31.47 -2.32 22.18
N LEU A 753 -30.27 -2.52 21.61
CA LEU A 753 -29.00 -2.39 22.35
C LEU A 753 -28.80 -1.02 22.99
N HIS A 754 -29.33 0.02 22.35
CA HIS A 754 -29.30 1.40 22.81
C HIS A 754 -30.74 1.86 23.12
N PRO A 755 -31.28 1.51 24.30
CA PRO A 755 -32.66 1.85 24.68
C PRO A 755 -32.94 3.35 24.63
N GLU A 756 -31.94 4.21 24.83
CA GLU A 756 -32.06 5.69 24.80
C GLU A 756 -32.24 6.28 23.40
N ARG A 757 -31.85 5.54 22.34
CA ARG A 757 -31.92 6.02 20.95
C ARG A 757 -33.23 5.64 20.26
N GLY A 758 -33.89 4.58 20.73
CA GLY A 758 -35.21 4.19 20.26
C GLY A 758 -36.27 4.90 21.09
N GLY A 759 -36.84 5.99 20.57
CA GLY A 759 -37.74 6.93 21.26
C GLY A 759 -39.06 6.37 21.84
N LEU A 760 -39.17 5.06 22.10
CA LEU A 760 -40.35 4.37 22.60
C LEU A 760 -40.29 3.89 24.05
N ILE A 761 -39.16 4.02 24.76
CA ILE A 761 -39.17 3.98 26.24
C ILE A 761 -39.57 5.35 26.81
N ALA A 762 -40.50 6.03 26.14
CA ALA A 762 -41.15 7.26 26.59
C ALA A 762 -42.58 7.01 27.07
N GLN A 763 -43.02 5.76 27.21
CA GLN A 763 -44.27 5.38 27.86
C GLN A 763 -44.03 4.40 29.02
N GLY A 764 -43.45 4.90 30.11
CA GLY A 764 -43.51 4.28 31.45
C GLY A 764 -42.17 3.96 32.14
N ASP A 765 -41.67 4.91 32.94
CA ASP A 765 -40.98 4.75 34.25
C ASP A 765 -39.82 3.76 34.49
N LEU A 766 -39.18 3.16 33.49
CA LEU A 766 -37.97 2.36 33.73
C LEU A 766 -36.71 3.03 33.13
N PRO A 767 -35.88 3.72 33.94
CA PRO A 767 -34.57 4.19 33.52
C PRO A 767 -33.61 2.99 33.48
N LEU A 768 -33.76 2.15 32.45
CA LEU A 768 -33.03 0.89 32.26
C LEU A 768 -31.55 1.11 31.93
N SER A 769 -31.22 2.21 31.27
CA SER A 769 -29.84 2.59 30.94
C SER A 769 -29.30 3.61 31.95
N GLY A 770 -28.11 3.32 32.48
CA GLY A 770 -27.45 4.15 33.49
C GLY A 770 -27.76 3.78 34.94
N ASN A 771 -28.77 2.94 35.19
CA ASN A 771 -28.98 2.34 36.50
C ASN A 771 -27.92 1.24 36.76
N PRO A 772 -27.08 1.36 37.81
CA PRO A 772 -26.00 0.41 38.09
C PRO A 772 -26.50 -0.99 38.44
N SER A 773 -27.79 -1.15 38.76
CA SER A 773 -28.40 -2.44 39.06
C SER A 773 -28.60 -3.31 37.82
N PHE A 774 -28.47 -2.81 36.58
CA PHE A 774 -28.52 -3.67 35.40
C PHE A 774 -27.11 -4.09 34.98
N LEU A 775 -26.83 -5.40 35.03
CA LEU A 775 -25.52 -5.99 34.79
C LEU A 775 -25.50 -6.79 33.47
N PRO A 776 -24.92 -6.24 32.38
CA PRO A 776 -24.78 -6.95 31.14
C PRO A 776 -23.85 -8.16 31.25
N ILE A 777 -24.34 -9.30 30.78
CA ILE A 777 -23.57 -10.53 30.65
C ILE A 777 -22.59 -10.32 29.48
N ARG A 778 -21.28 -10.39 29.77
CA ARG A 778 -20.25 -10.16 28.77
C ARG A 778 -20.02 -11.41 27.91
N LEU A 779 -20.04 -11.24 26.59
CA LEU A 779 -19.57 -12.28 25.66
C LEU A 779 -18.06 -12.47 25.76
N GLY A 780 -17.63 -13.71 25.94
CA GLY A 780 -16.22 -14.09 25.98
C GLY A 780 -15.98 -15.41 26.72
N PRO A 781 -14.70 -15.82 26.86
CA PRO A 781 -14.31 -17.08 27.49
C PRO A 781 -14.92 -17.35 28.87
N GLY A 782 -15.25 -16.29 29.62
CA GLY A 782 -15.91 -16.39 30.91
C GLY A 782 -17.22 -17.19 30.91
N LEU A 783 -17.94 -17.23 29.80
CA LEU A 783 -19.18 -18.02 29.68
C LEU A 783 -18.92 -19.52 29.48
N LEU A 784 -17.68 -19.93 29.17
CA LEU A 784 -17.30 -21.34 29.01
C LEU A 784 -17.10 -22.05 30.36
N THR A 785 -16.90 -21.30 31.45
CA THR A 785 -16.58 -21.86 32.77
C THR A 785 -17.64 -22.86 33.22
N PHE A 786 -18.92 -22.51 33.12
CA PHE A 786 -20.03 -23.38 33.51
C PHE A 786 -20.47 -24.34 32.39
N LEU A 787 -19.81 -24.33 31.24
CA LEU A 787 -19.96 -25.35 30.21
C LEU A 787 -18.93 -26.47 30.34
N ASP A 788 -17.91 -26.29 31.19
CA ASP A 788 -17.04 -27.37 31.66
C ASP A 788 -17.88 -28.54 32.19
N LYS A 789 -17.53 -29.76 31.77
CA LYS A 789 -18.33 -30.95 32.07
C LYS A 789 -18.48 -31.18 33.57
N ILE A 790 -17.38 -31.20 34.33
CA ILE A 790 -17.40 -31.44 35.77
C ILE A 790 -18.22 -30.37 36.48
N LYS A 791 -17.99 -29.10 36.14
CA LYS A 791 -18.67 -27.97 36.78
C LYS A 791 -20.16 -27.94 36.45
N ARG A 792 -20.52 -28.20 35.19
CA ARG A 792 -21.92 -28.29 34.73
C ARG A 792 -22.67 -29.42 35.43
N ASP A 793 -22.09 -30.62 35.46
CA ASP A 793 -22.71 -31.78 36.08
C ASP A 793 -22.91 -31.55 37.58
N ALA A 794 -21.90 -30.99 38.27
CA ALA A 794 -22.00 -30.63 39.69
C ALA A 794 -23.08 -29.56 39.94
N PHE A 795 -23.15 -28.53 39.11
CA PHE A 795 -24.13 -27.45 39.23
C PHE A 795 -25.56 -27.96 39.02
N LEU A 796 -25.81 -28.71 37.94
CA LEU A 796 -27.13 -29.29 37.66
C LEU A 796 -27.53 -30.29 38.74
N HIS A 797 -26.62 -31.13 39.23
CA HIS A 797 -26.93 -32.07 40.31
C HIS A 797 -27.33 -31.34 41.60
N SER A 798 -26.61 -30.28 41.97
CA SER A 798 -26.96 -29.44 43.12
C SER A 798 -28.34 -28.80 42.95
N TRP A 799 -28.65 -28.29 41.76
CA TRP A 799 -29.95 -27.72 41.45
C TRP A 799 -31.07 -28.78 41.55
N ILE A 800 -30.95 -29.92 40.87
CA ILE A 800 -31.94 -31.02 40.89
C ILE A 800 -32.21 -31.47 42.33
N SER A 801 -31.15 -31.66 43.13
CA SER A 801 -31.29 -32.10 44.53
C SER A 801 -32.10 -31.14 45.40
N SER A 802 -32.16 -29.85 45.04
CA SER A 802 -32.94 -28.84 45.77
C SER A 802 -34.44 -28.92 45.47
N PHE A 803 -34.83 -29.31 44.25
CA PHE A 803 -36.23 -29.36 43.81
C PHE A 803 -36.94 -30.70 44.10
N GLY A 804 -36.19 -31.72 44.56
CA GLY A 804 -36.70 -33.06 44.82
C GLY A 804 -36.75 -33.91 43.55
N ASP A 805 -36.58 -35.22 43.69
CA ASP A 805 -36.62 -36.15 42.55
C ASP A 805 -38.02 -36.23 41.93
N ASP A 806 -38.25 -35.46 40.87
CA ASP A 806 -39.28 -35.76 39.86
C ASP A 806 -38.86 -36.96 38.99
N GLY A 807 -38.39 -38.04 39.63
CA GLY A 807 -38.17 -39.35 39.00
C GLY A 807 -37.15 -39.43 37.87
N TYR A 808 -36.05 -38.65 37.92
CA TYR A 808 -34.98 -38.75 36.93
C TYR A 808 -33.75 -39.50 37.48
N ASN A 809 -33.56 -40.75 37.05
CA ASN A 809 -32.29 -41.46 37.17
C ASN A 809 -31.39 -41.00 36.00
N PRO A 810 -30.16 -40.51 36.25
CA PRO A 810 -29.28 -39.88 35.26
C PRO A 810 -29.03 -40.67 33.96
#